data_AF-A0AAU2NJ89-F1
#
_entry.id   AF-A0AAU2NJ89-F1
#
_cell.length_a   1.000
_cell.length_b   1.000
_cell.length_c   1.000
_cell.angle_alpha   90.00
_cell.angle_beta   90.00
_cell.angle_gamma   90.00
#
_symmetry.space_group_name_H-M   'P 1'
#
loop_
_entity.id
_entity.type
_entity.pdbx_description
1 polymer ?
#
loop_
_entity_poly.entity_id
_entity_poly.type
_entity_poly.pdbx_seq_one_letter_code
_entity_poly.pdbx_strand_id
1 'polypeptide(L)'
;MVQAGQTVEIADGTYNEDLTITRSGTAEAPITFRAKKNENTSGGGARFGSWDKPVNGFFVKGAEHVRFENLVITPVYRGPSVVVDGARDVAFDNIGISGGNSVRITNGSDRVLFGRGDINTAGPGLIVDGGSTGTVVTTNVLQPGSVDDETGILVKDAPNTVVVSNSMNTRCFPGVVLDGASTGAVVENNVVNAAADLDKSCGDKAARATGITVGANSTRDTKVDYNVVDSRSGGAGYNWAGTAYATQAAFTSATGQGAHDFVVPSWSQKGPNAPLDHTVDSADESAPGMLPSDRGAWAPADDVTVPNTGTGSGIRDRGAYENLDVGSAFTPAGPTRLLDTREPIGVPAAQAVPAWGTVDLPVAGVAGIPATGVTAVTMNVTVTEPQADGHLTVYPHGDEAPASSNLNWAAGRTIPNLVTVPVKDGKVSFFNASGGTVHLIADLAGYYSTKGYLFHAQGPTRLLDTREPIGVPAAQAVPAWGTVDLPVAGVAGIPATGVTAVTMNVTVTEPQEAGHLTVYPHGDKAPNASNLNWTAGRTIPNLVTLPVKDGKVSFYNASGGTVHLIADLAGYYTAAGKVSYRPVGPWRLIDTREYIRWEDSERPAGTVPAWGTLDIPVGDIPNVTALTLNVTVTEPGAEGHLTVYPHGDAAPNASNLNFLPGETIPNQVVVPVKDGMISFYNASGAPLHLVVDLFGYQAY
;
A
#
# COMPACT_ATOMS: atom_id res chain seq x y z
N MET A 1 -6.94 -15.84 -45.94
CA MET A 1 -6.44 -16.92 -45.05
C MET A 1 -5.33 -16.34 -44.21
N VAL A 2 -5.27 -16.70 -42.94
CA VAL A 2 -4.20 -16.26 -42.02
C VAL A 2 -2.88 -16.96 -42.37
N GLN A 3 -1.76 -16.24 -42.31
CA GLN A 3 -0.40 -16.69 -42.61
C GLN A 3 0.48 -16.56 -41.36
N ALA A 4 1.60 -17.28 -41.34
CA ALA A 4 2.61 -17.18 -40.27
C ALA A 4 3.06 -15.72 -40.07
N GLY A 5 3.26 -15.33 -38.80
CA GLY A 5 3.66 -13.97 -38.40
C GLY A 5 2.53 -12.94 -38.39
N GLN A 6 1.31 -13.31 -38.79
CA GLN A 6 0.17 -12.38 -38.76
C GLN A 6 -0.44 -12.29 -37.35
N THR A 7 -0.81 -11.07 -36.99
CA THR A 7 -1.75 -10.79 -35.90
C THR A 7 -3.14 -10.59 -36.48
N VAL A 8 -4.09 -11.39 -36.01
CA VAL A 8 -5.51 -11.28 -36.29
C VAL A 8 -6.16 -10.51 -35.16
N GLU A 9 -6.43 -9.23 -35.41
CA GLU A 9 -7.22 -8.40 -34.50
C GLU A 9 -8.70 -8.74 -34.67
N ILE A 10 -9.30 -9.30 -33.62
CA ILE A 10 -10.70 -9.71 -33.57
C ILE A 10 -11.51 -8.51 -33.06
N ALA A 11 -12.49 -8.10 -33.84
CA ALA A 11 -13.36 -7.00 -33.47
C ALA A 11 -14.18 -7.31 -32.20
N ASP A 12 -14.54 -6.27 -31.46
CA ASP A 12 -15.43 -6.42 -30.32
C ASP A 12 -16.79 -6.96 -30.79
N GLY A 13 -17.28 -8.00 -30.13
CA GLY A 13 -18.53 -8.66 -30.52
C GLY A 13 -18.69 -10.06 -29.95
N THR A 14 -19.87 -10.62 -30.16
CA THR A 14 -20.20 -12.00 -29.81
C THR A 14 -20.26 -12.87 -31.06
N TYR A 15 -19.43 -13.90 -31.09
CA TYR A 15 -19.29 -14.89 -32.14
C TYR A 15 -19.89 -16.20 -31.65
N ASN A 16 -20.99 -16.65 -32.24
CA ASN A 16 -21.72 -17.84 -31.78
C ASN A 16 -21.39 -19.08 -32.62
N GLU A 17 -20.30 -19.02 -33.37
CA GLU A 17 -19.78 -20.12 -34.18
C GLU A 17 -18.76 -20.95 -33.40
N ASP A 18 -18.80 -22.27 -33.59
CA ASP A 18 -17.76 -23.15 -33.08
C ASP A 18 -16.43 -22.86 -33.78
N LEU A 19 -15.36 -22.71 -32.99
CA LEU A 19 -14.05 -22.40 -33.52
C LEU A 19 -13.10 -23.59 -33.38
N THR A 20 -12.50 -24.01 -34.51
CA THR A 20 -11.40 -24.97 -34.54
C THR A 20 -10.22 -24.39 -35.30
N ILE A 21 -9.13 -24.14 -34.59
CA ILE A 21 -7.86 -23.66 -35.15
C ILE A 21 -6.99 -24.85 -35.52
N THR A 22 -6.63 -24.90 -36.81
CA THR A 22 -5.80 -25.96 -37.41
C THR A 22 -4.62 -25.38 -38.19
N ARG A 23 -4.38 -24.07 -38.08
CA ARG A 23 -3.36 -23.36 -38.85
C ARG A 23 -2.19 -23.04 -37.93
N SER A 24 -0.99 -23.24 -38.45
CA SER A 24 0.27 -23.06 -37.72
C SER A 24 1.02 -21.83 -38.18
N GLY A 25 1.73 -21.20 -37.25
CA GLY A 25 2.83 -20.29 -37.54
C GLY A 25 4.15 -21.05 -37.69
N THR A 26 5.26 -20.33 -37.50
CA THR A 26 6.60 -20.92 -37.30
C THR A 26 7.20 -20.38 -36.00
N ALA A 27 8.31 -20.96 -35.55
CA ALA A 27 9.01 -20.51 -34.36
C ALA A 27 9.40 -19.01 -34.43
N GLU A 28 9.82 -18.54 -35.61
CA GLU A 28 10.19 -17.14 -35.85
C GLU A 28 8.99 -16.24 -36.17
N ALA A 29 7.85 -16.83 -36.57
CA ALA A 29 6.67 -16.13 -37.04
C ALA A 29 5.38 -16.80 -36.53
N PRO A 30 5.09 -16.74 -35.21
CA PRO A 30 3.87 -17.29 -34.65
C PRO A 30 2.63 -16.52 -35.16
N ILE A 31 1.48 -17.19 -35.23
CA ILE A 31 0.21 -16.53 -35.48
C ILE A 31 -0.35 -16.03 -34.15
N THR A 32 -0.82 -14.79 -34.07
CA THR A 32 -1.48 -14.25 -32.87
C THR A 32 -2.93 -13.91 -33.18
N PHE A 33 -3.86 -14.41 -32.38
CA PHE A 33 -5.27 -14.02 -32.38
C PHE A 33 -5.53 -13.19 -31.14
N ARG A 34 -5.88 -11.91 -31.33
CA ARG A 34 -5.98 -10.95 -30.24
C ARG A 34 -7.30 -10.22 -30.32
N ALA A 35 -7.93 -10.02 -29.16
CA ALA A 35 -8.98 -9.02 -29.03
C ALA A 35 -8.51 -7.83 -28.19
N LYS A 36 -9.28 -6.75 -28.25
CA LYS A 36 -9.07 -5.58 -27.39
C LYS A 36 -9.22 -5.99 -25.92
N LYS A 37 -8.21 -5.69 -25.09
CA LYS A 37 -8.24 -5.95 -23.64
C LYS A 37 -9.39 -5.18 -22.99
N ASN A 38 -10.11 -5.84 -22.07
CA ASN A 38 -11.02 -5.16 -21.17
C ASN A 38 -10.27 -4.77 -19.89
N GLU A 39 -10.36 -3.51 -19.47
CA GLU A 39 -9.69 -3.03 -18.25
C GLU A 39 -10.38 -3.51 -16.98
N ASN A 40 -11.68 -3.86 -17.05
CA ASN A 40 -12.51 -4.13 -15.88
C ASN A 40 -12.94 -5.61 -15.73
N THR A 41 -12.64 -6.49 -16.69
CA THR A 41 -13.01 -7.92 -16.61
C THR A 41 -11.93 -8.81 -17.25
N SER A 42 -11.93 -10.11 -16.92
CA SER A 42 -11.14 -11.11 -17.65
C SER A 42 -11.46 -11.12 -19.14
N GLY A 43 -10.44 -11.43 -19.95
CA GLY A 43 -10.57 -11.49 -21.40
C GLY A 43 -10.57 -10.11 -22.06
N GLY A 44 -11.44 -9.95 -23.05
CA GLY A 44 -11.49 -8.77 -23.90
C GLY A 44 -12.82 -8.64 -24.64
N GLY A 45 -12.83 -7.79 -25.66
CA GLY A 45 -14.05 -7.41 -26.37
C GLY A 45 -14.64 -8.51 -27.27
N ALA A 46 -13.86 -9.53 -27.63
CA ALA A 46 -14.34 -10.66 -28.44
C ALA A 46 -14.80 -11.82 -27.55
N ARG A 47 -16.07 -12.20 -27.71
CA ARG A 47 -16.73 -13.28 -26.95
C ARG A 47 -17.12 -14.41 -27.88
N PHE A 48 -16.65 -15.62 -27.62
CA PHE A 48 -17.05 -16.83 -28.32
C PHE A 48 -18.16 -17.51 -27.52
N GLY A 49 -19.40 -17.33 -27.99
CA GLY A 49 -20.63 -17.75 -27.33
C GLY A 49 -21.16 -16.75 -26.31
N SER A 50 -22.41 -16.96 -25.94
CA SER A 50 -23.08 -16.30 -24.81
C SER A 50 -23.90 -17.32 -24.03
N TRP A 51 -24.44 -16.93 -22.87
CA TRP A 51 -25.32 -17.81 -22.10
C TRP A 51 -26.55 -18.28 -22.89
N ASP A 52 -27.09 -17.43 -23.77
CA ASP A 52 -28.24 -17.76 -24.62
C ASP A 52 -27.85 -18.58 -25.86
N LYS A 53 -26.60 -18.44 -26.32
CA LYS A 53 -26.07 -19.10 -27.52
C LYS A 53 -24.63 -19.57 -27.26
N PRO A 54 -24.44 -20.59 -26.41
CA PRO A 54 -23.11 -21.07 -26.07
C PRO A 54 -22.48 -21.80 -27.25
N VAL A 55 -21.16 -21.78 -27.34
CA VAL A 55 -20.40 -22.58 -28.33
C VAL A 55 -20.15 -24.00 -27.80
N ASN A 56 -19.93 -24.97 -28.68
CA ASN A 56 -19.60 -26.34 -28.30
C ASN A 56 -18.17 -26.51 -27.78
N GLY A 57 -17.35 -25.46 -27.90
CA GLY A 57 -15.98 -25.38 -27.38
C GLY A 57 -15.06 -24.58 -28.31
N PHE A 58 -13.87 -24.29 -27.82
CA PHE A 58 -12.79 -23.67 -28.55
C PHE A 58 -11.66 -24.68 -28.74
N PHE A 59 -11.36 -25.06 -29.98
CA PHE A 59 -10.45 -26.16 -30.27
C PHE A 59 -9.18 -25.68 -30.98
N VAL A 60 -8.02 -26.18 -30.56
CA VAL A 60 -6.75 -26.05 -31.28
C VAL A 60 -6.25 -27.46 -31.56
N LYS A 61 -6.28 -27.86 -32.83
CA LYS A 61 -6.01 -29.25 -33.24
C LYS A 61 -4.83 -29.32 -34.19
N GLY A 62 -3.75 -29.97 -33.75
CA GLY A 62 -2.54 -30.18 -34.56
C GLY A 62 -1.81 -28.91 -35.01
N ALA A 63 -2.16 -27.75 -34.45
CA ALA A 63 -1.56 -26.47 -34.81
C ALA A 63 -0.25 -26.25 -34.06
N GLU A 64 0.65 -25.45 -34.64
CA GLU A 64 1.96 -25.13 -34.07
C GLU A 64 2.17 -23.61 -34.03
N HIS A 65 2.82 -23.10 -32.98
CA HIS A 65 3.21 -21.68 -32.86
C HIS A 65 2.04 -20.69 -33.00
N VAL A 66 1.05 -20.84 -32.11
CA VAL A 66 -0.18 -20.01 -32.11
C VAL A 66 -0.41 -19.37 -30.76
N ARG A 67 -0.83 -18.10 -30.75
CA ARG A 67 -1.12 -17.33 -29.54
C ARG A 67 -2.55 -16.81 -29.55
N PHE A 68 -3.18 -16.80 -28.38
CA PHE A 68 -4.52 -16.31 -28.15
C PHE A 68 -4.51 -15.33 -26.98
N GLU A 69 -5.03 -14.12 -27.19
CA GLU A 69 -4.94 -13.03 -26.22
C GLU A 69 -6.29 -12.33 -26.03
N ASN A 70 -6.68 -12.10 -24.77
CA ASN A 70 -7.84 -11.30 -24.37
C ASN A 70 -9.18 -11.84 -24.90
N LEU A 71 -9.38 -13.15 -24.92
CA LEU A 71 -10.64 -13.74 -25.42
C LEU A 71 -11.57 -14.11 -24.27
N VAL A 72 -12.87 -14.07 -24.53
CA VAL A 72 -13.88 -14.66 -23.63
C VAL A 72 -14.52 -15.85 -24.33
N ILE A 73 -14.69 -16.95 -23.63
CA ILE A 73 -15.23 -18.20 -24.16
C ILE A 73 -16.36 -18.65 -23.23
N THR A 74 -17.56 -18.75 -23.79
CA THR A 74 -18.78 -19.18 -23.07
C THR A 74 -19.29 -20.47 -23.72
N PRO A 75 -18.76 -21.63 -23.30
CA PRO A 75 -19.13 -22.92 -23.87
C PRO A 75 -20.42 -23.48 -23.26
N VAL A 76 -21.00 -24.48 -23.92
CA VAL A 76 -22.17 -25.23 -23.42
C VAL A 76 -21.84 -25.81 -22.04
N TYR A 77 -22.76 -25.69 -21.08
CA TYR A 77 -22.60 -26.23 -19.73
C TYR A 77 -22.20 -27.72 -19.77
N ARG A 78 -21.11 -28.09 -19.08
CA ARG A 78 -20.48 -29.44 -19.12
C ARG A 78 -20.05 -29.94 -20.51
N GLY A 79 -20.06 -29.09 -21.54
CA GLY A 79 -19.37 -29.33 -22.80
C GLY A 79 -17.88 -28.97 -22.73
N PRO A 80 -17.05 -29.31 -23.72
CA PRO A 80 -15.65 -28.88 -23.76
C PRO A 80 -15.52 -27.34 -23.71
N SER A 81 -14.59 -26.81 -22.90
CA SER A 81 -14.34 -25.36 -22.84
C SER A 81 -13.29 -24.95 -23.88
N VAL A 82 -12.01 -25.12 -23.54
CA VAL A 82 -10.87 -24.96 -24.46
C VAL A 82 -10.18 -26.31 -24.55
N VAL A 83 -9.90 -26.78 -25.77
CA VAL A 83 -9.21 -28.06 -26.00
C VAL A 83 -8.01 -27.85 -26.91
N VAL A 84 -6.82 -28.18 -26.39
CA VAL A 84 -5.57 -28.23 -27.14
C VAL A 84 -5.22 -29.70 -27.37
N ASP A 85 -5.23 -30.12 -28.62
CA ASP A 85 -5.24 -31.52 -29.01
C ASP A 85 -4.16 -31.79 -30.06
N GLY A 86 -3.09 -32.49 -29.65
CA GLY A 86 -1.92 -32.79 -30.47
C GLY A 86 -1.21 -31.56 -31.04
N ALA A 87 -1.28 -30.42 -30.35
CA ALA A 87 -0.73 -29.14 -30.80
C ALA A 87 0.58 -28.80 -30.08
N ARG A 88 1.38 -27.89 -30.64
CA ARG A 88 2.63 -27.46 -29.98
C ARG A 88 2.87 -25.97 -29.98
N ASP A 89 3.63 -25.47 -29.01
CA ASP A 89 3.99 -24.05 -28.90
C ASP A 89 2.73 -23.16 -28.97
N VAL A 90 1.71 -23.53 -28.20
CA VAL A 90 0.44 -22.81 -28.13
C VAL A 90 0.39 -22.00 -26.84
N ALA A 91 0.09 -20.71 -26.93
CA ALA A 91 -0.06 -19.86 -25.76
C ALA A 91 -1.47 -19.26 -25.68
N PHE A 92 -2.06 -19.32 -24.49
CA PHE A 92 -3.27 -18.62 -24.12
C PHE A 92 -2.92 -17.62 -23.02
N ASP A 93 -3.37 -16.38 -23.20
CA ASP A 93 -3.09 -15.30 -22.28
C ASP A 93 -4.32 -14.42 -22.06
N ASN A 94 -4.67 -14.21 -20.79
CA ASN A 94 -5.87 -13.45 -20.39
C ASN A 94 -7.14 -13.99 -21.08
N ILE A 95 -7.48 -15.25 -20.80
CA ILE A 95 -8.69 -15.88 -21.34
C ILE A 95 -9.76 -15.98 -20.24
N GLY A 96 -10.91 -15.35 -20.46
CA GLY A 96 -12.08 -15.53 -19.61
C GLY A 96 -12.90 -16.74 -20.05
N ILE A 97 -13.18 -17.67 -19.14
CA ILE A 97 -13.99 -18.86 -19.42
C ILE A 97 -15.13 -18.92 -18.42
N SER A 98 -16.36 -19.05 -18.93
CA SER A 98 -17.56 -19.12 -18.12
C SER A 98 -18.47 -20.25 -18.60
N GLY A 99 -18.50 -21.36 -17.86
CA GLY A 99 -19.25 -22.56 -18.19
C GLY A 99 -18.36 -23.69 -18.72
N GLY A 100 -18.98 -24.64 -19.44
CA GLY A 100 -18.25 -25.82 -19.94
C GLY A 100 -17.79 -26.75 -18.83
N ASN A 101 -16.98 -27.74 -19.18
CA ASN A 101 -16.53 -28.79 -18.28
C ASN A 101 -15.12 -28.52 -17.78
N SER A 102 -14.18 -28.23 -18.68
CA SER A 102 -12.76 -28.05 -18.36
C SER A 102 -11.99 -27.42 -19.53
N VAL A 103 -10.92 -26.69 -19.22
CA VAL A 103 -9.80 -26.53 -20.16
C VAL A 103 -9.05 -27.86 -20.24
N ARG A 104 -8.73 -28.35 -21.44
CA ARG A 104 -8.04 -29.63 -21.61
C ARG A 104 -6.88 -29.54 -22.60
N ILE A 105 -5.70 -29.96 -22.18
CA ILE A 105 -4.47 -30.05 -22.98
C ILE A 105 -4.13 -31.53 -23.08
N THR A 106 -4.15 -32.11 -24.28
CA THR A 106 -4.22 -33.57 -24.46
C THR A 106 -3.51 -34.08 -25.71
N ASN A 107 -3.52 -35.41 -25.87
CA ASN A 107 -3.05 -36.15 -27.06
C ASN A 107 -1.64 -35.76 -27.51
N GLY A 108 -0.70 -35.72 -26.56
CA GLY A 108 0.70 -35.42 -26.84
C GLY A 108 0.98 -33.95 -27.18
N SER A 109 0.10 -33.03 -26.80
CA SER A 109 0.37 -31.59 -26.94
C SER A 109 1.64 -31.21 -26.16
N ASP A 110 2.46 -30.33 -26.73
CA ASP A 110 3.84 -30.06 -26.29
C ASP A 110 4.12 -28.56 -26.19
N ARG A 111 4.71 -28.09 -25.07
CA ARG A 111 4.96 -26.66 -24.82
C ARG A 111 3.72 -25.78 -24.95
N VAL A 112 2.67 -26.12 -24.20
CA VAL A 112 1.45 -25.31 -24.11
C VAL A 112 1.53 -24.40 -22.89
N LEU A 113 1.37 -23.10 -23.09
CA LEU A 113 1.27 -22.12 -22.00
C LEU A 113 -0.18 -21.67 -21.85
N PHE A 114 -0.72 -21.77 -20.63
CA PHE A 114 -2.03 -21.22 -20.28
C PHE A 114 -1.86 -20.24 -19.10
N GLY A 115 -1.91 -18.94 -19.42
CA GLY A 115 -1.55 -17.84 -18.54
C GLY A 115 -2.68 -16.85 -18.29
N ARG A 116 -2.75 -16.28 -17.07
CA ARG A 116 -3.65 -15.16 -16.72
C ARG A 116 -5.15 -15.41 -16.99
N GLY A 117 -5.54 -16.67 -17.05
CA GLY A 117 -6.91 -17.09 -17.30
C GLY A 117 -7.81 -16.90 -16.08
N ASP A 118 -9.09 -16.67 -16.34
CA ASP A 118 -10.16 -16.70 -15.35
C ASP A 118 -11.09 -17.87 -15.71
N ILE A 119 -10.90 -18.98 -15.02
CA ILE A 119 -11.43 -20.28 -15.40
C ILE A 119 -12.57 -20.65 -14.45
N ASN A 120 -13.80 -20.37 -14.88
CA ASN A 120 -15.01 -20.77 -14.19
C ASN A 120 -15.72 -21.87 -15.00
N THR A 121 -15.58 -23.12 -14.54
CA THR A 121 -16.09 -24.30 -15.23
C THR A 121 -17.07 -25.07 -14.34
N ALA A 122 -17.89 -25.93 -14.96
CA ALA A 122 -18.84 -26.79 -14.26
C ALA A 122 -18.27 -28.17 -13.89
N GLY A 123 -17.01 -28.43 -14.21
CA GLY A 123 -16.27 -29.64 -13.90
C GLY A 123 -14.87 -29.28 -13.39
N PRO A 124 -13.84 -30.10 -13.63
CA PRO A 124 -12.47 -29.73 -13.31
C PRO A 124 -12.05 -28.41 -13.98
N GLY A 125 -11.22 -27.61 -13.32
CA GLY A 125 -10.79 -26.32 -13.86
C GLY A 125 -9.97 -26.52 -15.13
N LEU A 126 -8.85 -27.21 -14.99
CA LEU A 126 -7.92 -27.50 -16.09
C LEU A 126 -7.38 -28.93 -15.99
N ILE A 127 -7.32 -29.61 -17.13
CA ILE A 127 -6.80 -30.98 -17.28
C ILE A 127 -5.63 -30.97 -18.26
N VAL A 128 -4.50 -31.55 -17.86
CA VAL A 128 -3.36 -31.87 -18.73
C VAL A 128 -3.21 -33.38 -18.77
N ASP A 129 -3.39 -34.01 -19.92
CA ASP A 129 -3.37 -35.46 -20.05
C ASP A 129 -2.86 -35.98 -21.39
N GLY A 130 -3.02 -37.29 -21.64
CA GLY A 130 -2.79 -37.89 -22.95
C GLY A 130 -1.32 -37.85 -23.40
N GLY A 131 -0.36 -37.89 -22.47
CA GLY A 131 1.06 -37.82 -22.79
C GLY A 131 1.58 -36.40 -23.09
N SER A 132 0.78 -35.36 -22.85
CA SER A 132 1.21 -33.97 -23.02
C SER A 132 2.41 -33.63 -22.12
N THR A 133 3.30 -32.76 -22.60
CA THR A 133 4.54 -32.43 -21.88
C THR A 133 4.98 -30.98 -22.09
N GLY A 134 5.79 -30.46 -21.17
CA GLY A 134 6.26 -29.07 -21.22
C GLY A 134 5.13 -28.04 -21.06
N THR A 135 3.96 -28.46 -20.55
CA THR A 135 2.83 -27.56 -20.31
C THR A 135 3.13 -26.66 -19.13
N VAL A 136 2.82 -25.37 -19.25
CA VAL A 136 2.91 -24.38 -18.17
C VAL A 136 1.52 -23.81 -17.91
N VAL A 137 1.01 -24.03 -16.71
CA VAL A 137 -0.25 -23.48 -16.20
C VAL A 137 0.12 -22.42 -15.17
N THR A 138 -0.03 -21.14 -15.53
CA THR A 138 0.49 -20.03 -14.71
C THR A 138 -0.48 -18.89 -14.49
N THR A 139 -0.46 -18.29 -13.29
CA THR A 139 -1.13 -17.00 -13.04
C THR A 139 -2.64 -17.04 -13.31
N ASN A 140 -3.27 -18.22 -13.18
CA ASN A 140 -4.69 -18.39 -13.43
C ASN A 140 -5.50 -18.31 -12.14
N VAL A 141 -6.72 -17.81 -12.26
CA VAL A 141 -7.75 -17.93 -11.23
C VAL A 141 -8.68 -19.04 -11.64
N LEU A 142 -8.84 -20.05 -10.77
CA LEU A 142 -9.68 -21.21 -11.05
C LEU A 142 -10.80 -21.33 -10.02
N GLN A 143 -12.02 -21.41 -10.52
CA GLN A 143 -13.24 -21.68 -9.77
C GLN A 143 -14.00 -22.82 -10.45
N PRO A 144 -13.52 -24.08 -10.33
CA PRO A 144 -14.26 -25.24 -10.84
C PRO A 144 -15.64 -25.35 -10.17
N GLY A 145 -16.45 -26.32 -10.62
CA GLY A 145 -17.81 -26.50 -10.13
C GLY A 145 -17.93 -26.84 -8.64
N SER A 146 -19.05 -27.41 -8.22
CA SER A 146 -19.21 -27.91 -6.83
C SER A 146 -19.86 -29.30 -6.73
N VAL A 147 -19.80 -30.07 -7.80
CA VAL A 147 -20.42 -31.39 -7.98
C VAL A 147 -19.36 -32.50 -8.08
N ASP A 148 -19.73 -33.75 -7.81
CA ASP A 148 -18.74 -34.81 -7.54
C ASP A 148 -17.67 -34.99 -8.65
N ASP A 149 -16.44 -35.35 -8.21
CA ASP A 149 -15.21 -35.55 -9.02
C ASP A 149 -14.57 -34.31 -9.66
N GLU A 150 -14.69 -33.16 -9.01
CA GLU A 150 -13.99 -31.95 -9.44
C GLU A 150 -12.58 -31.84 -8.88
N THR A 151 -11.73 -31.10 -9.58
CA THR A 151 -10.36 -30.77 -9.15
C THR A 151 -10.02 -29.42 -9.77
N GLY A 152 -9.23 -28.60 -9.08
CA GLY A 152 -8.73 -27.34 -9.66
C GLY A 152 -7.91 -27.61 -10.92
N ILE A 153 -6.78 -28.30 -10.75
CA ILE A 153 -5.88 -28.70 -11.83
C ILE A 153 -5.58 -30.21 -11.72
N LEU A 154 -5.90 -30.96 -12.77
CA LEU A 154 -5.56 -32.37 -12.90
C LEU A 154 -4.47 -32.56 -13.96
N VAL A 155 -3.34 -33.15 -13.57
CA VAL A 155 -2.24 -33.53 -14.46
C VAL A 155 -2.15 -35.05 -14.44
N LYS A 156 -2.43 -35.72 -15.56
CA LYS A 156 -2.49 -37.18 -15.64
C LYS A 156 -1.71 -37.73 -16.81
N ASP A 157 -0.70 -38.54 -16.53
CA ASP A 157 0.21 -39.07 -17.56
C ASP A 157 0.82 -37.95 -18.42
N ALA A 158 1.19 -36.83 -17.78
CA ALA A 158 1.66 -35.61 -18.43
C ALA A 158 2.96 -35.08 -17.79
N PRO A 159 4.12 -35.65 -18.14
CA PRO A 159 5.39 -35.34 -17.49
C PRO A 159 5.89 -33.92 -17.79
N ASN A 160 6.72 -33.37 -16.91
CA ASN A 160 7.30 -32.02 -17.03
C ASN A 160 6.26 -30.90 -17.11
N THR A 161 5.08 -31.10 -16.50
CA THR A 161 4.07 -30.05 -16.37
C THR A 161 4.45 -29.12 -15.22
N VAL A 162 4.36 -27.82 -15.47
CA VAL A 162 4.60 -26.75 -14.49
C VAL A 162 3.25 -26.13 -14.11
N VAL A 163 2.95 -26.10 -12.83
CA VAL A 163 1.78 -25.46 -12.22
C VAL A 163 2.29 -24.40 -11.27
N VAL A 164 2.24 -23.14 -11.68
CA VAL A 164 2.90 -22.05 -10.95
C VAL A 164 2.00 -20.82 -10.77
N SER A 165 2.03 -20.16 -9.61
CA SER A 165 1.31 -18.88 -9.41
C SER A 165 -0.19 -18.94 -9.71
N ASN A 166 -0.87 -20.06 -9.47
CA ASN A 166 -2.33 -20.13 -9.66
C ASN A 166 -3.06 -19.91 -8.34
N SER A 167 -4.21 -19.25 -8.39
CA SER A 167 -5.14 -19.11 -7.26
C SER A 167 -6.40 -19.94 -7.51
N MET A 168 -6.69 -20.88 -6.63
CA MET A 168 -7.76 -21.86 -6.80
C MET A 168 -8.77 -21.77 -5.65
N ASN A 169 -10.06 -21.78 -5.96
CA ASN A 169 -11.14 -22.05 -5.01
C ASN A 169 -11.95 -23.27 -5.49
N THR A 170 -11.69 -24.43 -4.89
CA THR A 170 -12.19 -25.72 -5.37
C THR A 170 -13.37 -26.28 -4.57
N ARG A 171 -13.92 -25.54 -3.61
CA ARG A 171 -15.23 -25.83 -2.98
C ARG A 171 -15.36 -27.27 -2.44
N CYS A 172 -14.45 -27.68 -1.58
CA CYS A 172 -14.40 -29.04 -0.98
C CYS A 172 -14.01 -30.17 -1.93
N PHE A 173 -13.24 -29.84 -2.95
CA PHE A 173 -12.60 -30.79 -3.85
C PHE A 173 -11.08 -30.57 -3.91
N PRO A 174 -10.31 -31.52 -4.44
CA PRO A 174 -8.87 -31.37 -4.53
C PRO A 174 -8.42 -30.13 -5.32
N GLY A 175 -7.33 -29.52 -4.88
CA GLY A 175 -6.71 -28.38 -5.56
C GLY A 175 -5.93 -28.80 -6.80
N VAL A 176 -4.73 -29.34 -6.58
CA VAL A 176 -3.85 -29.87 -7.63
C VAL A 176 -3.69 -31.37 -7.46
N VAL A 177 -3.82 -32.13 -8.55
CA VAL A 177 -3.62 -33.58 -8.55
C VAL A 177 -2.66 -33.96 -9.67
N LEU A 178 -1.51 -34.56 -9.31
CA LEU A 178 -0.57 -35.19 -10.24
C LEU A 178 -0.78 -36.71 -10.21
N ASP A 179 -1.48 -37.25 -11.20
CA ASP A 179 -1.81 -38.68 -11.34
C ASP A 179 -1.00 -39.35 -12.47
N GLY A 180 -0.95 -40.68 -12.46
CA GLY A 180 -0.29 -41.47 -13.50
C GLY A 180 1.22 -41.24 -13.59
N ALA A 181 1.76 -41.26 -14.81
CA ALA A 181 3.19 -41.07 -15.10
C ALA A 181 3.59 -39.59 -15.24
N SER A 182 3.11 -38.71 -14.36
CA SER A 182 3.34 -37.25 -14.42
C SER A 182 4.61 -36.82 -13.67
N THR A 183 5.76 -37.44 -14.00
CA THR A 183 7.05 -37.18 -13.35
C THR A 183 7.69 -35.86 -13.81
N GLY A 184 8.63 -35.32 -13.04
CA GLY A 184 9.35 -34.09 -13.40
C GLY A 184 8.48 -32.83 -13.31
N ALA A 185 7.35 -32.91 -12.61
CA ALA A 185 6.42 -31.79 -12.49
C ALA A 185 6.94 -30.74 -11.49
N VAL A 186 6.50 -29.50 -11.65
CA VAL A 186 6.78 -28.41 -10.72
C VAL A 186 5.46 -27.84 -10.25
N VAL A 187 5.25 -27.78 -8.93
CA VAL A 187 4.07 -27.16 -8.31
C VAL A 187 4.56 -26.12 -7.32
N GLU A 188 4.58 -24.85 -7.74
CA GLU A 188 5.16 -23.76 -6.94
C GLU A 188 4.32 -22.49 -6.92
N ASN A 189 4.47 -21.68 -5.87
CA ASN A 189 3.81 -20.37 -5.75
C ASN A 189 2.27 -20.43 -5.90
N ASN A 190 1.61 -21.57 -5.70
CA ASN A 190 0.15 -21.65 -5.85
C ASN A 190 -0.55 -21.32 -4.53
N VAL A 191 -1.72 -20.70 -4.63
CA VAL A 191 -2.66 -20.52 -3.51
C VAL A 191 -3.86 -21.41 -3.74
N VAL A 192 -4.01 -22.43 -2.90
CA VAL A 192 -5.00 -23.49 -3.04
C VAL A 192 -6.00 -23.43 -1.89
N ASN A 193 -7.20 -22.91 -2.18
CA ASN A 193 -8.33 -22.97 -1.26
C ASN A 193 -9.26 -24.14 -1.60
N ALA A 194 -9.11 -25.24 -0.88
CA ALA A 194 -10.00 -26.40 -0.97
C ALA A 194 -11.18 -26.35 0.02
N ALA A 195 -11.35 -25.27 0.77
CA ALA A 195 -12.47 -25.10 1.69
C ALA A 195 -13.80 -24.90 0.94
N ALA A 196 -14.91 -24.86 1.67
CA ALA A 196 -16.23 -24.66 1.06
C ALA A 196 -16.39 -23.22 0.54
N ASP A 197 -15.77 -22.27 1.24
CA ASP A 197 -15.68 -20.86 0.88
C ASP A 197 -14.48 -20.23 1.61
N LEU A 198 -14.26 -18.93 1.43
CA LEU A 198 -13.22 -18.17 2.12
C LEU A 198 -13.33 -18.27 3.65
N ASP A 199 -14.51 -18.40 4.25
CA ASP A 199 -14.68 -18.43 5.71
C ASP A 199 -15.33 -19.74 6.23
N LYS A 200 -15.51 -20.73 5.35
CA LYS A 200 -16.35 -21.90 5.64
C LYS A 200 -15.62 -23.23 5.39
N SER A 201 -15.62 -24.08 6.42
CA SER A 201 -15.05 -25.44 6.32
C SER A 201 -15.92 -26.40 5.51
N CYS A 202 -15.33 -27.53 5.12
CA CYS A 202 -16.03 -28.58 4.37
C CYS A 202 -16.88 -29.53 5.22
N GLY A 203 -16.77 -29.46 6.56
CA GLY A 203 -17.51 -30.36 7.45
C GLY A 203 -17.26 -31.84 7.13
N ASP A 204 -18.33 -32.58 6.87
CA ASP A 204 -18.31 -34.00 6.51
C ASP A 204 -17.59 -34.31 5.19
N LYS A 205 -17.40 -33.31 4.33
CA LYS A 205 -16.70 -33.44 3.03
C LYS A 205 -15.18 -33.22 3.12
N ALA A 206 -14.64 -32.93 4.31
CA ALA A 206 -13.22 -32.64 4.51
C ALA A 206 -12.28 -33.71 3.93
N ALA A 207 -12.65 -35.00 4.04
CA ALA A 207 -11.80 -36.12 3.63
C ALA A 207 -11.41 -36.12 2.13
N ARG A 208 -12.23 -35.50 1.25
CA ARG A 208 -11.94 -35.39 -0.18
C ARG A 208 -11.31 -34.04 -0.57
N ALA A 209 -11.21 -33.09 0.36
CA ALA A 209 -10.73 -31.73 0.11
C ALA A 209 -9.22 -31.59 0.36
N THR A 210 -8.41 -32.42 -0.32
CA THR A 210 -6.95 -32.37 -0.20
C THR A 210 -6.39 -31.21 -1.03
N GLY A 211 -5.49 -30.40 -0.48
CA GLY A 211 -4.89 -29.30 -1.22
C GLY A 211 -4.11 -29.76 -2.46
N ILE A 212 -2.98 -30.42 -2.25
CA ILE A 212 -2.09 -30.88 -3.32
C ILE A 212 -1.85 -32.39 -3.19
N THR A 213 -2.12 -33.14 -4.26
CA THR A 213 -1.93 -34.59 -4.31
C THR A 213 -0.90 -34.96 -5.37
N VAL A 214 0.10 -35.75 -4.99
CA VAL A 214 1.09 -36.36 -5.90
C VAL A 214 1.01 -37.87 -5.77
N GLY A 215 0.52 -38.52 -6.83
CA GLY A 215 0.42 -39.97 -6.93
C GLY A 215 1.80 -40.65 -6.91
N ALA A 216 1.85 -41.91 -6.50
CA ALA A 216 3.11 -42.64 -6.31
C ALA A 216 4.01 -42.64 -7.56
N ASN A 217 3.39 -42.79 -8.74
CA ASN A 217 4.09 -42.82 -10.03
C ASN A 217 4.50 -41.42 -10.55
N SER A 218 4.01 -40.35 -9.91
CA SER A 218 4.32 -38.96 -10.24
C SER A 218 5.44 -38.37 -9.37
N THR A 219 5.89 -39.07 -8.32
CA THR A 219 6.83 -38.52 -7.32
C THR A 219 8.23 -38.25 -7.85
N ARG A 220 8.67 -39.02 -8.86
CA ARG A 220 10.03 -38.93 -9.40
C ARG A 220 10.29 -37.57 -10.05
N ASP A 221 11.38 -36.93 -9.65
CA ASP A 221 11.85 -35.62 -10.13
C ASP A 221 10.83 -34.48 -9.96
N THR A 222 9.76 -34.70 -9.20
CA THR A 222 8.73 -33.70 -8.94
C THR A 222 9.14 -32.77 -7.80
N LYS A 223 8.96 -31.47 -8.00
CA LYS A 223 9.18 -30.41 -7.02
C LYS A 223 7.83 -29.84 -6.55
N VAL A 224 7.61 -29.84 -5.25
CA VAL A 224 6.47 -29.15 -4.61
C VAL A 224 7.04 -28.25 -3.53
N ASP A 225 6.93 -26.93 -3.70
CA ASP A 225 7.41 -25.94 -2.72
C ASP A 225 6.73 -24.58 -2.92
N TYR A 226 6.86 -23.65 -1.96
CA TYR A 226 6.29 -22.30 -2.03
C TYR A 226 4.76 -22.20 -2.25
N ASN A 227 3.99 -23.23 -1.92
CA ASN A 227 2.53 -23.22 -2.02
C ASN A 227 1.87 -22.78 -0.71
N VAL A 228 0.71 -22.14 -0.79
CA VAL A 228 -0.19 -21.91 0.35
C VAL A 228 -1.42 -22.79 0.15
N VAL A 229 -1.66 -23.68 1.10
CA VAL A 229 -2.83 -24.56 1.11
C VAL A 229 -3.75 -24.19 2.26
N ASP A 230 -5.01 -23.93 1.94
CA ASP A 230 -5.99 -23.49 2.91
C ASP A 230 -6.34 -24.58 3.92
N SER A 231 -5.99 -24.36 5.19
CA SER A 231 -6.25 -25.31 6.27
C SER A 231 -7.74 -25.41 6.64
N ARG A 232 -8.59 -24.46 6.23
CA ARG A 232 -10.03 -24.43 6.61
C ARG A 232 -10.83 -25.55 5.98
N SER A 233 -10.33 -26.21 4.92
CA SER A 233 -11.03 -27.36 4.33
C SER A 233 -11.22 -28.50 5.35
N GLY A 234 -10.34 -28.60 6.35
CA GLY A 234 -10.27 -29.72 7.29
C GLY A 234 -9.74 -31.01 6.66
N GLY A 235 -9.46 -31.01 5.35
CA GLY A 235 -8.78 -32.09 4.64
C GLY A 235 -7.26 -32.04 4.86
N ALA A 236 -6.56 -32.99 4.26
CA ALA A 236 -5.09 -32.98 4.29
C ALA A 236 -4.56 -31.82 3.44
N GLY A 237 -3.51 -31.13 3.91
CA GLY A 237 -2.82 -30.15 3.08
C GLY A 237 -2.18 -30.81 1.86
N TYR A 238 -1.54 -31.96 2.10
CA TYR A 238 -0.82 -32.72 1.08
C TYR A 238 -1.18 -34.21 1.10
N ASN A 239 -1.15 -34.85 -0.06
CA ASN A 239 -1.10 -36.30 -0.18
C ASN A 239 0.07 -36.69 -1.09
N TRP A 240 1.01 -37.48 -0.59
CA TRP A 240 2.20 -37.89 -1.32
C TRP A 240 2.32 -39.41 -1.34
N ALA A 241 2.31 -39.99 -2.54
CA ALA A 241 2.34 -41.43 -2.76
C ALA A 241 1.29 -42.20 -1.96
N GLY A 242 0.09 -41.64 -1.80
CA GLY A 242 -1.02 -42.25 -1.07
C GLY A 242 -1.02 -42.00 0.44
N THR A 243 -0.03 -41.27 0.97
CA THR A 243 0.03 -40.89 2.39
C THR A 243 -0.41 -39.43 2.55
N ALA A 244 -1.41 -39.20 3.40
CA ALA A 244 -1.94 -37.87 3.69
C ALA A 244 -1.17 -37.18 4.83
N TYR A 245 -0.90 -35.88 4.66
CA TYR A 245 -0.22 -35.03 5.63
C TYR A 245 -1.08 -33.79 5.90
N ALA A 246 -1.50 -33.64 7.16
CA ALA A 246 -2.32 -32.51 7.59
C ALA A 246 -1.54 -31.20 7.70
N THR A 247 -0.22 -31.26 7.91
CA THR A 247 0.63 -30.08 8.14
C THR A 247 1.86 -30.08 7.23
N GLN A 248 2.37 -28.89 6.95
CA GLN A 248 3.63 -28.68 6.24
C GLN A 248 4.79 -29.46 6.89
N ALA A 249 5.01 -29.30 8.20
CA ALA A 249 6.13 -29.93 8.89
C ALA A 249 6.15 -31.46 8.77
N ALA A 250 4.96 -32.10 8.82
CA ALA A 250 4.85 -33.55 8.64
C ALA A 250 5.16 -33.96 7.20
N PHE A 251 4.69 -33.19 6.22
CA PHE A 251 5.00 -33.41 4.80
C PHE A 251 6.50 -33.29 4.54
N THR A 252 7.12 -32.18 4.92
CA THR A 252 8.56 -31.94 4.71
C THR A 252 9.44 -32.98 5.37
N SER A 253 9.14 -33.37 6.61
CA SER A 253 9.90 -34.41 7.31
C SER A 253 9.87 -35.76 6.59
N ALA A 254 8.73 -36.11 5.99
CA ALA A 254 8.54 -37.40 5.34
C ALA A 254 9.07 -37.44 3.90
N THR A 255 9.03 -36.32 3.17
CA THR A 255 9.27 -36.29 1.71
C THR A 255 10.45 -35.44 1.29
N GLY A 256 10.92 -34.53 2.15
CA GLY A 256 11.90 -33.50 1.80
C GLY A 256 11.34 -32.36 0.94
N GLN A 257 10.03 -32.34 0.68
CA GLN A 257 9.34 -31.32 -0.13
C GLN A 257 8.68 -30.25 0.75
N GLY A 258 8.24 -29.14 0.16
CA GLY A 258 7.41 -28.14 0.83
C GLY A 258 8.05 -27.42 2.00
N ALA A 259 9.38 -27.25 1.98
CA ALA A 259 10.10 -26.58 3.06
C ALA A 259 9.66 -25.12 3.25
N HIS A 260 9.12 -24.48 2.21
CA HIS A 260 8.58 -23.12 2.21
C HIS A 260 7.06 -23.08 2.02
N ASP A 261 6.39 -24.23 1.99
CA ASP A 261 4.93 -24.31 1.91
C ASP A 261 4.27 -23.81 3.20
N PHE A 262 3.02 -23.38 3.13
CA PHE A 262 2.19 -23.11 4.31
C PHE A 262 0.88 -23.89 4.23
N VAL A 263 0.45 -24.47 5.36
CA VAL A 263 -0.89 -25.04 5.53
C VAL A 263 -1.63 -24.22 6.58
N VAL A 264 -2.28 -23.17 6.12
CA VAL A 264 -2.85 -22.07 6.93
C VAL A 264 -4.05 -21.48 6.18
N PRO A 265 -4.93 -20.68 6.80
CA PRO A 265 -5.95 -19.95 6.04
C PRO A 265 -5.30 -19.12 4.93
N SER A 266 -5.74 -19.31 3.68
CA SER A 266 -5.17 -18.63 2.50
C SER A 266 -5.56 -17.15 2.38
N TRP A 267 -6.45 -16.69 3.25
CA TRP A 267 -6.90 -15.31 3.33
C TRP A 267 -6.97 -14.89 4.79
N SER A 268 -6.28 -13.80 5.10
CA SER A 268 -6.24 -13.14 6.40
C SER A 268 -6.68 -11.69 6.26
N GLN A 269 -7.52 -11.21 7.18
CA GLN A 269 -7.78 -9.78 7.28
C GLN A 269 -6.52 -9.08 7.75
N LYS A 270 -6.21 -7.90 7.18
CA LYS A 270 -5.16 -7.02 7.70
C LYS A 270 -5.58 -6.46 9.07
N GLY A 271 -4.64 -6.35 10.01
CA GLY A 271 -4.92 -5.83 11.34
C GLY A 271 -3.79 -6.07 12.35
N PRO A 272 -3.87 -5.47 13.56
CA PRO A 272 -2.79 -5.50 14.55
C PRO A 272 -2.45 -6.91 15.03
N ASN A 273 -3.48 -7.74 15.11
CA ASN A 273 -3.43 -9.10 15.63
C ASN A 273 -3.58 -10.14 14.52
N ALA A 274 -3.62 -9.70 13.26
CA ALA A 274 -3.67 -10.62 12.13
C ALA A 274 -2.36 -11.42 12.07
N PRO A 275 -2.43 -12.73 11.77
CA PRO A 275 -1.24 -13.47 11.37
C PRO A 275 -0.66 -12.84 10.10
N LEU A 276 0.64 -13.07 9.87
CA LEU A 276 1.25 -12.67 8.61
C LEU A 276 0.51 -13.34 7.45
N ASP A 277 0.24 -12.55 6.40
CA ASP A 277 -0.34 -13.10 5.19
C ASP A 277 0.76 -13.82 4.41
N HIS A 278 0.69 -15.15 4.41
CA HIS A 278 1.67 -16.02 3.78
C HIS A 278 1.56 -16.07 2.25
N THR A 279 0.64 -15.30 1.66
CA THR A 279 0.54 -15.13 0.21
C THR A 279 1.35 -13.94 -0.28
N VAL A 280 1.66 -12.97 0.58
CA VAL A 280 2.31 -11.70 0.22
C VAL A 280 3.83 -11.80 0.37
N ASP A 281 4.60 -11.24 -0.57
CA ASP A 281 6.07 -11.10 -0.55
C ASP A 281 6.82 -12.40 -0.19
N SER A 282 6.32 -13.53 -0.67
CA SER A 282 6.71 -14.85 -0.19
C SER A 282 6.93 -15.89 -1.29
N ALA A 283 6.83 -15.50 -2.56
CA ALA A 283 6.99 -16.40 -3.70
C ALA A 283 8.46 -16.68 -4.06
N ASP A 284 8.71 -17.82 -4.68
CA ASP A 284 9.97 -18.10 -5.39
C ASP A 284 9.96 -17.38 -6.75
N GLU A 285 10.67 -16.26 -6.87
CA GLU A 285 10.80 -15.50 -8.11
C GLU A 285 11.53 -16.28 -9.22
N SER A 286 12.24 -17.35 -8.87
CA SER A 286 12.93 -18.20 -9.82
C SER A 286 12.10 -19.39 -10.31
N ALA A 287 10.85 -19.52 -9.84
CA ALA A 287 9.95 -20.61 -10.21
C ALA A 287 9.75 -20.66 -11.74
N PRO A 288 9.98 -21.81 -12.39
CA PRO A 288 9.80 -21.97 -13.83
C PRO A 288 8.39 -21.55 -14.26
N GLY A 289 8.27 -20.84 -15.38
CA GLY A 289 6.97 -20.48 -15.96
C GLY A 289 6.25 -19.29 -15.31
N MET A 290 6.77 -18.72 -14.22
CA MET A 290 6.22 -17.52 -13.60
C MET A 290 6.23 -16.33 -14.58
N LEU A 291 5.12 -15.60 -14.66
CA LEU A 291 4.99 -14.44 -15.54
C LEU A 291 5.56 -13.16 -14.89
N PRO A 292 6.02 -12.18 -15.69
CA PRO A 292 6.54 -10.92 -15.16
C PRO A 292 5.51 -10.07 -14.39
N SER A 293 4.21 -10.30 -14.62
CA SER A 293 3.10 -9.55 -14.05
C SER A 293 2.00 -10.51 -13.60
N ASP A 294 1.16 -10.05 -12.69
CA ASP A 294 -0.01 -10.78 -12.18
C ASP A 294 -1.12 -10.95 -13.24
N ARG A 295 -2.26 -11.50 -12.83
CA ARG A 295 -3.47 -11.67 -13.64
C ARG A 295 -4.03 -10.34 -14.15
N GLY A 296 -3.95 -9.25 -13.39
CA GLY A 296 -4.33 -7.90 -13.85
C GLY A 296 -3.36 -7.27 -14.85
N ALA A 297 -2.19 -7.89 -15.05
CA ALA A 297 -1.02 -7.36 -15.73
C ALA A 297 -0.31 -6.22 -14.95
N TRP A 298 -0.40 -6.25 -13.63
CA TRP A 298 0.32 -5.39 -12.72
C TRP A 298 1.70 -5.97 -12.41
N ALA A 299 2.68 -5.08 -12.26
CA ALA A 299 4.00 -5.46 -11.79
C ALA A 299 3.96 -5.77 -10.28
N PRO A 300 4.89 -6.59 -9.76
CA PRO A 300 5.03 -6.82 -8.32
C PRO A 300 5.18 -5.52 -7.54
N ALA A 301 4.62 -5.49 -6.34
CA ALA A 301 4.70 -4.38 -5.42
C ALA A 301 5.01 -4.91 -4.01
N ASP A 302 6.02 -4.32 -3.39
CA ASP A 302 6.51 -4.68 -2.06
C ASP A 302 5.53 -4.16 -0.97
N ASP A 303 4.92 -5.06 -0.21
CA ASP A 303 4.11 -4.71 0.96
C ASP A 303 5.03 -4.53 2.17
N VAL A 304 5.33 -3.27 2.46
CA VAL A 304 6.22 -2.88 3.54
C VAL A 304 5.85 -3.42 4.93
N THR A 305 4.62 -3.90 5.11
CA THR A 305 4.11 -4.44 6.38
C THR A 305 4.39 -5.94 6.55
N VAL A 306 4.83 -6.62 5.50
CA VAL A 306 5.11 -8.05 5.48
C VAL A 306 6.59 -8.28 5.21
N PRO A 307 7.27 -9.21 5.92
CA PRO A 307 8.64 -9.55 5.59
C PRO A 307 8.74 -10.24 4.23
N ASN A 308 9.70 -9.81 3.42
CA ASN A 308 10.11 -10.45 2.18
C ASN A 308 10.72 -11.82 2.48
N THR A 309 9.92 -12.88 2.37
CA THR A 309 10.31 -14.27 2.66
C THR A 309 10.53 -15.10 1.40
N GLY A 310 10.21 -14.53 0.23
CA GLY A 310 10.46 -15.12 -1.07
C GLY A 310 11.94 -15.14 -1.48
N THR A 311 12.21 -15.64 -2.69
CA THR A 311 13.55 -15.60 -3.30
C THR A 311 13.72 -14.34 -4.16
N GLY A 312 14.94 -14.08 -4.65
CA GLY A 312 15.18 -12.96 -5.57
C GLY A 312 15.06 -11.59 -4.88
N SER A 313 14.24 -10.69 -5.43
CA SER A 313 13.87 -9.44 -4.73
C SER A 313 12.97 -9.68 -3.51
N GLY A 314 12.26 -10.81 -3.48
CA GLY A 314 11.36 -11.19 -2.39
C GLY A 314 10.07 -10.37 -2.35
N ILE A 315 9.68 -9.72 -3.45
CA ILE A 315 8.51 -8.82 -3.50
C ILE A 315 7.33 -9.40 -4.29
N ARG A 316 7.41 -10.69 -4.62
CA ARG A 316 6.38 -11.37 -5.40
C ARG A 316 5.44 -12.16 -4.52
N ASP A 317 4.18 -12.09 -4.88
CA ASP A 317 3.13 -12.83 -4.22
C ASP A 317 2.96 -14.24 -4.78
N ARG A 318 2.47 -15.12 -3.91
CA ARG A 318 1.99 -16.44 -4.28
C ARG A 318 0.57 -16.32 -4.82
N GLY A 319 0.26 -17.12 -5.83
CA GLY A 319 -1.02 -17.11 -6.52
C GLY A 319 -1.02 -16.21 -7.75
N ALA A 320 -2.22 -15.95 -8.27
CA ALA A 320 -2.42 -15.28 -9.55
C ALA A 320 -2.44 -13.74 -9.44
N TYR A 321 -2.52 -13.21 -8.23
CA TYR A 321 -2.64 -11.78 -7.96
C TYR A 321 -1.42 -11.28 -7.20
N GLU A 322 -1.05 -10.04 -7.48
CA GLU A 322 -0.17 -9.25 -6.62
C GLU A 322 -1.06 -8.34 -5.77
N ASN A 323 -0.72 -8.16 -4.50
CA ASN A 323 -1.38 -7.21 -3.62
C ASN A 323 -0.85 -5.81 -3.93
N LEU A 324 -1.69 -4.98 -4.53
CA LEU A 324 -1.29 -3.64 -4.98
C LEU A 324 -1.68 -2.54 -4.02
N ASP A 325 -2.50 -2.87 -3.01
CA ASP A 325 -2.89 -1.92 -1.97
C ASP A 325 -1.82 -1.87 -0.88
N VAL A 326 -0.59 -1.55 -1.30
CA VAL A 326 0.58 -1.43 -0.42
C VAL A 326 0.77 0.01 0.02
N GLY A 327 0.94 0.23 1.32
CA GLY A 327 1.34 1.54 1.83
C GLY A 327 2.83 1.78 1.68
N SER A 328 3.34 2.76 2.40
CA SER A 328 4.75 3.15 2.36
C SER A 328 5.33 3.25 3.77
N ALA A 329 6.62 2.94 3.88
CA ALA A 329 7.38 3.05 5.12
C ALA A 329 8.25 4.31 5.11
N PHE A 330 8.48 4.88 6.30
CA PHE A 330 9.22 6.13 6.48
C PHE A 330 10.72 5.86 6.65
N THR A 331 11.54 6.57 5.88
CA THR A 331 12.98 6.63 6.08
C THR A 331 13.35 8.02 6.62
N PRO A 332 13.85 8.13 7.88
CA PRO A 332 14.34 9.39 8.40
C PRO A 332 15.62 9.81 7.65
N ALA A 333 15.66 11.05 7.16
CA ALA A 333 16.75 11.55 6.30
C ALA A 333 17.13 13.02 6.58
N GLY A 334 16.70 13.54 7.73
CA GLY A 334 16.75 14.97 8.04
C GLY A 334 17.37 15.32 9.38
N PRO A 335 17.59 16.62 9.65
CA PRO A 335 17.24 17.75 8.78
C PRO A 335 18.27 18.01 7.65
N THR A 336 17.82 18.10 6.40
CA THR A 336 18.66 18.42 5.23
C THR A 336 17.99 19.47 4.33
N ARG A 337 18.65 20.59 4.02
CA ARG A 337 18.11 21.65 3.15
C ARG A 337 17.92 21.14 1.72
N LEU A 338 16.68 21.11 1.23
CA LEU A 338 16.34 20.78 -0.17
C LEU A 338 16.01 22.01 -1.01
N LEU A 339 15.43 23.03 -0.39
CA LEU A 339 15.03 24.26 -1.06
C LEU A 339 15.44 25.47 -0.23
N ASP A 340 16.06 26.46 -0.87
CA ASP A 340 16.16 27.82 -0.34
C ASP A 340 16.11 28.77 -1.52
N THR A 341 15.00 29.48 -1.73
CA THR A 341 14.87 30.34 -2.92
C THR A 341 15.67 31.63 -2.84
N ARG A 342 16.37 31.89 -1.72
CA ARG A 342 17.34 33.00 -1.59
C ARG A 342 18.72 32.60 -2.11
N GLU A 343 18.94 31.31 -2.33
CA GLU A 343 20.15 30.69 -2.83
C GLU A 343 19.81 29.77 -4.03
N PRO A 344 20.76 29.31 -4.84
CA PRO A 344 20.48 28.33 -5.89
C PRO A 344 20.40 26.90 -5.31
N ILE A 345 19.54 26.68 -4.31
CA ILE A 345 19.32 25.37 -3.67
C ILE A 345 17.91 24.88 -3.99
N GLY A 346 17.80 23.75 -4.70
CA GLY A 346 16.51 23.20 -5.17
C GLY A 346 15.89 23.98 -6.33
N VAL A 347 16.46 25.13 -6.68
CA VAL A 347 16.05 26.02 -7.78
C VAL A 347 17.27 26.38 -8.64
N PRO A 348 17.07 26.71 -9.94
CA PRO A 348 18.18 27.04 -10.83
C PRO A 348 18.88 28.36 -10.50
N ALA A 349 18.22 29.28 -9.78
CA ALA A 349 18.76 30.57 -9.37
C ALA A 349 18.04 31.07 -8.11
N ALA A 350 18.73 31.94 -7.35
CA ALA A 350 18.12 32.67 -6.25
C ALA A 350 17.04 33.63 -6.79
N GLN A 351 15.79 33.39 -6.44
CA GLN A 351 14.63 34.15 -6.91
C GLN A 351 13.45 33.99 -5.96
N ALA A 352 12.84 35.11 -5.55
CA ALA A 352 11.58 35.07 -4.81
C ALA A 352 10.45 34.47 -5.66
N VAL A 353 9.60 33.65 -5.05
CA VAL A 353 8.42 33.10 -5.72
C VAL A 353 7.44 34.26 -5.95
N PRO A 354 7.01 34.50 -7.20
CA PRO A 354 6.16 35.64 -7.51
C PRO A 354 4.75 35.48 -6.92
N ALA A 355 4.00 36.59 -6.87
CA ALA A 355 2.58 36.58 -6.52
C ALA A 355 1.82 35.61 -7.44
N TRP A 356 1.00 34.74 -6.86
CA TRP A 356 0.27 33.68 -7.59
C TRP A 356 1.18 32.76 -8.42
N GLY A 357 2.45 32.65 -8.03
CA GLY A 357 3.46 31.84 -8.70
C GLY A 357 3.65 30.48 -8.05
N THR A 358 4.27 29.58 -8.81
CA THR A 358 4.65 28.24 -8.34
C THR A 358 6.16 28.05 -8.44
N VAL A 359 6.73 27.29 -7.50
CA VAL A 359 8.06 26.69 -7.64
C VAL A 359 7.96 25.18 -7.51
N ASP A 360 8.64 24.47 -8.40
CA ASP A 360 8.71 23.01 -8.38
C ASP A 360 10.06 22.56 -7.80
N LEU A 361 10.01 21.64 -6.85
CA LEU A 361 11.19 21.09 -6.18
C LEU A 361 11.39 19.64 -6.60
N PRO A 362 12.50 19.31 -7.29
CA PRO A 362 12.96 17.93 -7.41
C PRO A 362 13.35 17.37 -6.04
N VAL A 363 12.78 16.23 -5.68
CA VAL A 363 13.05 15.54 -4.41
C VAL A 363 13.64 14.14 -4.62
N ALA A 364 13.25 13.44 -5.68
CA ALA A 364 13.80 12.12 -5.98
C ALA A 364 15.26 12.22 -6.48
N GLY A 365 16.12 11.31 -6.03
CA GLY A 365 17.53 11.25 -6.43
C GLY A 365 18.43 12.34 -5.81
N VAL A 366 17.93 13.10 -4.84
CA VAL A 366 18.65 14.22 -4.19
C VAL A 366 18.78 13.93 -2.69
N ALA A 367 19.88 14.37 -2.06
CA ALA A 367 20.05 14.30 -0.60
C ALA A 367 19.87 12.89 0.02
N GLY A 368 20.22 11.83 -0.71
CA GLY A 368 20.06 10.44 -0.27
C GLY A 368 18.66 9.85 -0.49
N ILE A 369 17.72 10.63 -1.01
CA ILE A 369 16.41 10.14 -1.45
C ILE A 369 16.59 9.28 -2.73
N PRO A 370 16.00 8.08 -2.81
CA PRO A 370 16.02 7.25 -4.01
C PRO A 370 15.51 7.97 -5.26
N ALA A 371 16.02 7.60 -6.43
CA ALA A 371 15.57 8.16 -7.71
C ALA A 371 14.16 7.68 -8.13
N THR A 372 13.70 6.54 -7.59
CA THR A 372 12.42 5.90 -7.90
C THR A 372 11.79 5.32 -6.65
N GLY A 373 10.47 5.08 -6.67
CA GLY A 373 9.75 4.42 -5.57
C GLY A 373 9.48 5.30 -4.34
N VAL A 374 9.74 6.61 -4.44
CA VAL A 374 9.40 7.59 -3.41
C VAL A 374 7.94 8.00 -3.60
N THR A 375 7.13 7.84 -2.56
CA THR A 375 5.69 8.08 -2.61
C THR A 375 5.27 9.38 -1.92
N ALA A 376 6.04 9.83 -0.92
CA ALA A 376 5.84 11.11 -0.25
C ALA A 376 7.14 11.62 0.39
N VAL A 377 7.19 12.92 0.70
CA VAL A 377 8.25 13.54 1.51
C VAL A 377 7.67 14.31 2.67
N THR A 378 8.34 14.26 3.82
CA THR A 378 8.06 15.11 4.97
C THR A 378 9.16 16.16 5.09
N MET A 379 8.78 17.43 5.10
CA MET A 379 9.69 18.57 5.15
C MET A 379 9.19 19.63 6.11
N ASN A 380 10.09 20.29 6.82
CA ASN A 380 9.78 21.54 7.49
C ASN A 380 9.89 22.67 6.46
N VAL A 381 8.77 23.29 6.11
CA VAL A 381 8.68 24.36 5.12
C VAL A 381 8.59 25.70 5.84
N THR A 382 9.36 26.69 5.41
CA THR A 382 9.33 28.05 5.97
C THR A 382 9.09 29.07 4.87
N VAL A 383 8.10 29.93 5.08
CA VAL A 383 7.90 31.15 4.29
C VAL A 383 8.64 32.29 4.99
N THR A 384 9.47 33.02 4.26
CA THR A 384 10.21 34.17 4.78
C THR A 384 10.13 35.36 3.83
N GLU A 385 10.31 36.56 4.38
CA GLU A 385 10.21 37.84 3.66
C GLU A 385 8.91 38.02 2.82
N PRO A 386 7.71 37.62 3.30
CA PRO A 386 6.50 37.78 2.51
C PRO A 386 6.10 39.25 2.38
N GLN A 387 5.80 39.69 1.16
CA GLN A 387 5.42 41.09 0.88
C GLN A 387 3.93 41.40 1.08
N ALA A 388 3.09 40.37 1.15
CA ALA A 388 1.65 40.48 1.37
C ALA A 388 1.16 39.31 2.23
N ASP A 389 0.00 39.49 2.86
CA ASP A 389 -0.74 38.42 3.52
C ASP A 389 -1.09 37.34 2.49
N GLY A 390 -1.10 36.08 2.93
CA GLY A 390 -1.47 34.98 2.06
C GLY A 390 -1.23 33.61 2.67
N HIS A 391 -1.26 32.60 1.81
CA HIS A 391 -0.98 31.23 2.18
C HIS A 391 -0.17 30.48 1.13
N LEU A 392 0.43 29.37 1.55
CA LEU A 392 1.22 28.47 0.72
C LEU A 392 0.50 27.15 0.63
N THR A 393 0.38 26.63 -0.59
CA THR A 393 -0.11 25.29 -0.85
C THR A 393 1.04 24.43 -1.37
N VAL A 394 1.27 23.28 -0.74
CA VAL A 394 2.26 22.29 -1.17
C VAL A 394 1.52 21.04 -1.61
N TYR A 395 1.75 20.60 -2.84
CA TYR A 395 0.92 19.59 -3.50
C TYR A 395 1.74 18.75 -4.51
N PRO A 396 1.20 17.60 -4.96
CA PRO A 396 1.89 16.76 -5.93
C PRO A 396 2.11 17.50 -7.24
N HIS A 397 3.30 17.32 -7.82
CA HIS A 397 3.68 18.05 -9.03
C HIS A 397 2.78 17.72 -10.22
N GLY A 398 2.41 18.75 -10.98
CA GLY A 398 1.58 18.64 -12.19
C GLY A 398 0.08 18.53 -11.93
N ASP A 399 -0.36 18.50 -10.67
CA ASP A 399 -1.78 18.62 -10.32
C ASP A 399 -2.22 20.08 -10.32
N GLU A 400 -3.54 20.32 -10.36
CA GLU A 400 -4.08 21.67 -10.12
C GLU A 400 -3.91 22.02 -8.64
N ALA A 401 -3.49 23.25 -8.35
CA ALA A 401 -3.27 23.70 -6.98
C ALA A 401 -4.59 23.58 -6.18
N PRO A 402 -4.64 22.73 -5.14
CA PRO A 402 -5.85 22.51 -4.37
C PRO A 402 -6.15 23.73 -3.48
N ALA A 403 -7.41 23.86 -3.06
CA ALA A 403 -7.82 24.95 -2.17
C ALA A 403 -7.29 24.85 -0.72
N SER A 404 -6.44 23.86 -0.41
CA SER A 404 -5.81 23.66 0.90
C SER A 404 -4.69 24.66 1.17
N SER A 405 -4.47 25.02 2.43
CA SER A 405 -3.37 25.90 2.85
C SER A 405 -2.46 25.17 3.85
N ASN A 406 -1.18 25.00 3.55
CA ASN A 406 -0.19 24.46 4.48
C ASN A 406 0.33 25.52 5.46
N LEU A 407 0.59 26.73 4.98
CA LEU A 407 1.08 27.86 5.80
C LEU A 407 0.21 29.08 5.55
N ASN A 408 -0.07 29.86 6.60
CA ASN A 408 -0.77 31.14 6.50
C ASN A 408 0.05 32.20 7.23
N TRP A 409 0.19 33.38 6.64
CA TRP A 409 1.02 34.46 7.21
C TRP A 409 0.41 35.84 6.99
N ALA A 410 0.84 36.76 7.84
CA ALA A 410 0.76 38.19 7.59
C ALA A 410 2.05 38.68 6.93
N ALA A 411 1.97 39.79 6.19
CA ALA A 411 3.13 40.42 5.55
C ALA A 411 4.27 40.67 6.55
N GLY A 412 5.51 40.41 6.12
CA GLY A 412 6.73 40.54 6.93
C GLY A 412 6.95 39.44 7.99
N ARG A 413 6.00 38.52 8.21
CA ARG A 413 6.13 37.46 9.21
C ARG A 413 6.73 36.19 8.61
N THR A 414 7.86 35.75 9.14
CA THR A 414 8.43 34.43 8.81
C THR A 414 7.71 33.35 9.62
N ILE A 415 7.23 32.29 8.96
CA ILE A 415 6.50 31.20 9.63
C ILE A 415 6.88 29.83 9.05
N PRO A 416 7.15 28.82 9.90
CA PRO A 416 7.35 27.44 9.49
C PRO A 416 6.09 26.57 9.73
N ASN A 417 5.97 25.47 9.00
CA ASN A 417 5.07 24.35 9.31
C ASN A 417 5.69 23.04 8.78
N LEU A 418 5.44 21.92 9.46
CA LEU A 418 5.74 20.61 8.87
C LEU A 418 4.75 20.30 7.75
N VAL A 419 5.25 19.76 6.65
CA VAL A 419 4.47 19.37 5.49
C VAL A 419 4.84 17.95 5.14
N THR A 420 3.83 17.11 4.95
CA THR A 420 3.98 15.79 4.31
C THR A 420 3.15 15.83 3.04
N VAL A 421 3.76 15.54 1.90
CA VAL A 421 3.15 15.72 0.58
C VAL A 421 3.49 14.53 -0.33
N PRO A 422 2.52 14.01 -1.12
CA PRO A 422 2.82 12.98 -2.10
C PRO A 422 3.79 13.47 -3.18
N VAL A 423 4.66 12.57 -3.64
CA VAL A 423 5.62 12.85 -4.71
C VAL A 423 5.06 12.35 -6.04
N LYS A 424 5.13 13.19 -7.07
CA LYS A 424 4.73 12.84 -8.43
C LYS A 424 5.83 13.23 -9.40
N ASP A 425 6.20 12.31 -10.30
CA ASP A 425 7.31 12.46 -11.24
C ASP A 425 8.65 12.89 -10.58
N GLY A 426 8.86 12.46 -9.33
CA GLY A 426 10.04 12.80 -8.54
C GLY A 426 10.08 14.23 -7.98
N LYS A 427 8.97 14.97 -8.06
CA LYS A 427 8.86 16.37 -7.65
C LYS A 427 7.64 16.64 -6.75
N VAL A 428 7.66 17.83 -6.15
CA VAL A 428 6.53 18.47 -5.45
C VAL A 428 6.44 19.93 -5.86
N SER A 429 5.26 20.54 -5.77
CA SER A 429 5.02 21.92 -6.17
C SER A 429 4.60 22.79 -4.97
N PHE A 430 5.04 24.05 -4.96
CA PHE A 430 4.72 25.05 -3.95
C PHE A 430 4.06 26.25 -4.61
N PHE A 431 2.81 26.55 -4.27
CA PHE A 431 2.05 27.66 -4.83
C PHE A 431 1.89 28.81 -3.82
N ASN A 432 2.37 29.99 -4.19
CA ASN A 432 2.25 31.23 -3.42
C ASN A 432 0.89 31.91 -3.71
N ALA A 433 -0.09 31.65 -2.86
CA ALA A 433 -1.42 32.28 -2.94
C ALA A 433 -1.44 33.63 -2.19
N SER A 434 -0.58 34.56 -2.61
CA SER A 434 -0.55 35.93 -2.10
C SER A 434 -0.40 36.95 -3.23
N GLY A 435 -0.74 38.20 -2.93
CA GLY A 435 -0.56 39.33 -3.84
C GLY A 435 0.88 39.86 -3.93
N GLY A 436 1.84 39.25 -3.23
CA GLY A 436 3.24 39.69 -3.16
C GLY A 436 4.23 38.54 -3.34
N THR A 437 5.52 38.84 -3.38
CA THR A 437 6.54 37.79 -3.47
C THR A 437 6.84 37.18 -2.10
N VAL A 438 7.34 35.95 -2.09
CA VAL A 438 7.82 35.24 -0.90
C VAL A 438 9.12 34.51 -1.17
N HIS A 439 9.92 34.28 -0.14
CA HIS A 439 11.01 33.30 -0.18
C HIS A 439 10.59 32.02 0.53
N LEU A 440 11.00 30.87 -0.03
CA LEU A 440 10.68 29.55 0.51
C LEU A 440 11.95 28.81 0.91
N ILE A 441 11.86 28.12 2.03
CA ILE A 441 12.87 27.22 2.55
C ILE A 441 12.20 25.88 2.82
N ALA A 442 12.81 24.77 2.42
CA ALA A 442 12.34 23.43 2.80
C ALA A 442 13.50 22.56 3.29
N ASP A 443 13.39 22.07 4.52
CA ASP A 443 14.32 21.14 5.14
C ASP A 443 13.67 19.75 5.23
N LEU A 444 14.27 18.75 4.59
CA LEU A 444 13.83 17.36 4.62
C LEU A 444 13.88 16.82 6.05
N ALA A 445 12.80 16.21 6.52
CA ALA A 445 12.77 15.38 7.73
C ALA A 445 12.96 13.89 7.39
N GLY A 446 12.35 13.45 6.29
CA GLY A 446 12.44 12.09 5.76
C GLY A 446 11.50 11.88 4.58
N TYR A 447 11.46 10.67 4.05
CA TYR A 447 10.65 10.31 2.89
C TYR A 447 9.95 8.97 3.08
N TYR A 448 8.87 8.75 2.33
CA TYR A 448 8.15 7.50 2.27
C TYR A 448 8.46 6.75 0.98
N SER A 449 8.66 5.44 1.09
CA SER A 449 8.87 4.53 -0.05
C SER A 449 8.40 3.12 0.31
N THR A 450 8.60 2.14 -0.58
CA THR A 450 8.40 0.73 -0.21
C THR A 450 9.44 0.21 0.80
N LYS A 451 10.37 1.03 1.26
CA LYS A 451 11.37 0.65 2.28
C LYS A 451 11.44 1.69 3.38
N GLY A 452 11.69 1.22 4.60
CA GLY A 452 11.86 2.08 5.76
C GLY A 452 11.34 1.45 7.03
N TYR A 453 10.84 2.29 7.92
CA TYR A 453 10.31 1.94 9.23
C TYR A 453 8.82 2.28 9.29
N LEU A 454 8.06 1.49 10.04
CA LEU A 454 6.62 1.57 10.12
C LEU A 454 6.18 2.33 11.37
N PHE A 455 5.02 2.97 11.27
CA PHE A 455 4.52 3.90 12.29
C PHE A 455 3.82 3.17 13.43
N HIS A 456 4.00 3.69 14.64
CA HIS A 456 3.26 3.35 15.84
C HIS A 456 2.52 4.60 16.29
N ALA A 457 1.21 4.63 16.03
CA ALA A 457 0.35 5.71 16.48
C ALA A 457 0.27 5.71 18.01
N GLN A 458 0.68 6.81 18.64
CA GLN A 458 0.65 6.94 20.08
C GLN A 458 0.56 8.41 20.49
N GLY A 459 -0.54 8.78 21.15
CA GLY A 459 -0.66 10.05 21.83
C GLY A 459 -1.95 10.83 21.56
N PRO A 460 -2.01 12.11 21.96
CA PRO A 460 -0.87 12.89 22.46
C PRO A 460 -0.36 12.41 23.84
N THR A 461 0.97 12.34 24.02
CA THR A 461 1.59 11.97 25.30
C THR A 461 2.75 12.90 25.64
N ARG A 462 2.70 13.59 26.78
CA ARG A 462 3.73 14.53 27.23
C ARG A 462 5.06 13.81 27.48
N LEU A 463 6.08 14.14 26.70
CA LEU A 463 7.45 13.66 26.90
C LEU A 463 8.36 14.71 27.52
N LEU A 464 8.12 15.99 27.23
CA LEU A 464 8.91 17.11 27.72
C LEU A 464 7.99 18.22 28.22
N ASP A 465 8.24 18.73 29.41
CA ASP A 465 7.76 20.04 29.85
C ASP A 465 8.84 20.64 30.73
N THR A 466 9.57 21.63 30.22
CA THR A 466 10.67 22.25 30.98
C THR A 466 10.22 23.13 32.16
N ARG A 467 8.91 23.36 32.32
CA ARG A 467 8.34 24.06 33.50
C ARG A 467 8.12 23.10 34.66
N GLU A 468 8.20 21.80 34.38
CA GLU A 468 8.03 20.70 35.33
C GLU A 468 9.24 19.74 35.18
N PRO A 469 9.48 18.79 36.10
CA PRO A 469 10.53 17.79 35.92
C PRO A 469 10.06 16.66 34.97
N ILE A 470 9.57 16.99 33.77
CA ILE A 470 9.11 16.03 32.75
C ILE A 470 10.09 16.03 31.57
N GLY A 471 10.75 14.90 31.33
CA GLY A 471 11.77 14.77 30.28
C GLY A 471 13.09 15.47 30.60
N VAL A 472 13.15 16.24 31.70
CA VAL A 472 14.31 16.98 32.21
C VAL A 472 14.50 16.70 33.69
N PRO A 473 15.74 16.81 34.22
CA PRO A 473 16.02 16.51 35.62
C PRO A 473 15.39 17.49 36.62
N ALA A 474 15.07 18.70 36.18
CA ALA A 474 14.42 19.73 37.00
C ALA A 474 13.67 20.73 36.11
N ALA A 475 12.67 21.41 36.68
CA ALA A 475 12.00 22.54 36.06
C ALA A 475 12.99 23.69 35.85
N GLN A 476 13.31 24.00 34.58
CA GLN A 476 14.28 25.01 34.21
C GLN A 476 14.04 25.50 32.78
N ALA A 477 14.00 26.82 32.58
CA ALA A 477 13.96 27.40 31.24
C ALA A 477 15.25 27.09 30.46
N VAL A 478 15.11 26.81 29.16
CA VAL A 478 16.25 26.62 28.26
C VAL A 478 16.93 27.98 28.08
N PRO A 479 18.24 28.10 28.38
CA PRO A 479 18.93 29.39 28.33
C PRO A 479 19.07 29.90 26.89
N ALA A 480 19.38 31.18 26.76
CA ALA A 480 19.77 31.79 25.48
C ALA A 480 20.91 31.00 24.84
N TRP A 481 20.77 30.65 23.55
CA TRP A 481 21.72 29.81 22.82
C TRP A 481 21.99 28.44 23.49
N GLY A 482 21.04 27.98 24.32
CA GLY A 482 21.12 26.75 25.08
C GLY A 482 20.57 25.53 24.34
N THR A 483 20.90 24.35 24.84
CA THR A 483 20.35 23.08 24.36
C THR A 483 19.75 22.27 25.50
N VAL A 484 18.65 21.58 25.22
CA VAL A 484 18.12 20.51 26.06
C VAL A 484 18.03 19.21 25.27
N ASP A 485 18.43 18.11 25.90
CA ASP A 485 18.34 16.78 25.33
C ASP A 485 17.18 16.03 25.96
N LEU A 486 16.32 15.45 25.12
CA LEU A 486 15.16 14.68 25.54
C LEU A 486 15.40 13.19 25.28
N PRO A 487 15.41 12.35 26.32
CA PRO A 487 15.24 10.91 26.18
C PRO A 487 13.86 10.59 25.60
N VAL A 488 13.84 9.81 24.52
CA VAL A 488 12.60 9.36 23.86
C VAL A 488 12.47 7.84 23.83
N ALA A 489 13.59 7.10 23.76
CA ALA A 489 13.55 5.64 23.85
C ALA A 489 13.39 5.18 25.31
N GLY A 490 12.58 4.12 25.52
CA GLY A 490 12.39 3.51 26.83
C GLY A 490 11.50 4.31 27.80
N VAL A 491 10.85 5.37 27.33
CA VAL A 491 9.93 6.20 28.13
C VAL A 491 8.52 6.17 27.54
N ALA A 492 7.51 6.36 28.39
CA ALA A 492 6.10 6.47 27.97
C ALA A 492 5.60 5.36 27.02
N GLY A 493 6.08 4.12 27.19
CA GLY A 493 5.69 2.98 26.34
C GLY A 493 6.48 2.83 25.04
N ILE A 494 7.36 3.78 24.72
CA ILE A 494 8.28 3.68 23.57
C ILE A 494 9.35 2.61 23.88
N PRO A 495 9.66 1.69 22.94
CA PRO A 495 10.73 0.71 23.11
C PRO A 495 12.08 1.33 23.46
N ALA A 496 12.87 0.64 24.28
CA ALA A 496 14.22 1.09 24.66
C ALA A 496 15.24 1.02 23.51
N THR A 497 14.94 0.24 22.46
CA THR A 497 15.81 0.05 21.28
C THR A 497 14.96 -0.05 20.02
N GLY A 498 15.58 0.17 18.84
CA GLY A 498 14.91 0.00 17.54
C GLY A 498 14.01 1.16 17.10
N VAL A 499 13.94 2.24 17.88
CA VAL A 499 13.25 3.49 17.51
C VAL A 499 14.14 4.29 16.58
N THR A 500 13.64 4.60 15.39
CA THR A 500 14.43 5.28 14.34
C THR A 500 14.02 6.72 14.13
N ALA A 501 12.75 7.05 14.39
CA ALA A 501 12.24 8.42 14.37
C ALA A 501 11.05 8.58 15.33
N VAL A 502 10.81 9.82 15.74
CA VAL A 502 9.63 10.23 16.52
C VAL A 502 8.93 11.39 15.83
N THR A 503 7.61 11.40 15.94
CA THR A 503 6.76 12.53 15.55
C THR A 503 6.17 13.14 16.80
N MET A 504 6.42 14.43 17.03
CA MET A 504 5.99 15.15 18.23
C MET A 504 5.46 16.53 17.88
N ASN A 505 4.44 16.99 18.59
CA ASN A 505 4.07 18.39 18.61
C ASN A 505 4.94 19.11 19.64
N VAL A 506 5.72 20.08 19.20
CA VAL A 506 6.65 20.84 20.05
C VAL A 506 6.09 22.24 20.22
N THR A 507 6.06 22.75 21.45
CA THR A 507 5.59 24.09 21.77
C THR A 507 6.68 24.88 22.49
N VAL A 508 6.95 26.08 21.99
CA VAL A 508 7.73 27.09 22.71
C VAL A 508 6.75 27.97 23.49
N THR A 509 7.00 28.18 24.78
CA THR A 509 6.19 29.03 25.64
C THR A 509 7.07 29.93 26.50
N GLU A 510 6.48 31.05 26.94
CA GLU A 510 7.15 32.10 27.73
C GLU A 510 8.51 32.59 27.13
N PRO A 511 8.64 32.78 25.79
CA PRO A 511 9.90 33.24 25.24
C PRO A 511 10.18 34.70 25.61
N GLN A 512 11.38 34.98 26.13
CA GLN A 512 11.77 36.34 26.53
C GLN A 512 12.13 37.23 25.33
N GLU A 513 12.69 36.64 24.29
CA GLU A 513 13.14 37.34 23.07
C GLU A 513 12.64 36.60 21.82
N ALA A 514 12.57 37.31 20.70
CA ALA A 514 12.30 36.68 19.41
C ALA A 514 13.43 35.72 19.00
N GLY A 515 13.07 34.64 18.31
CA GLY A 515 14.05 33.65 17.86
C GLY A 515 13.40 32.44 17.22
N HIS A 516 14.19 31.37 17.12
CA HIS A 516 13.73 30.10 16.55
C HIS A 516 14.28 28.89 17.29
N LEU A 517 13.60 27.75 17.12
CA LEU A 517 13.97 26.47 17.71
C LEU A 517 14.45 25.56 16.59
N THR A 518 15.62 24.95 16.81
CA THR A 518 16.12 23.87 15.98
C THR A 518 16.01 22.56 16.74
N VAL A 519 15.30 21.59 16.18
CA VAL A 519 15.18 20.23 16.72
C VAL A 519 15.97 19.29 15.81
N TYR A 520 16.86 18.47 16.38
CA TYR A 520 17.82 17.70 15.60
C TYR A 520 18.24 16.40 16.31
N PRO A 521 18.82 15.43 15.58
CA PRO A 521 19.32 14.20 16.17
C PRO A 521 20.40 14.47 17.23
N HIS A 522 20.35 13.74 18.33
CA HIS A 522 21.24 13.95 19.46
C HIS A 522 22.72 13.80 19.10
N GLY A 523 23.55 14.69 19.65
CA GLY A 523 25.00 14.68 19.48
C GLY A 523 25.50 15.19 18.12
N ASP A 524 24.60 15.60 17.23
CA ASP A 524 24.98 16.31 16.00
C ASP A 524 25.17 17.81 16.28
N LYS A 525 25.79 18.53 15.34
CA LYS A 525 25.81 19.99 15.39
C LYS A 525 24.44 20.52 14.99
N ALA A 526 23.89 21.46 15.77
CA ALA A 526 22.65 22.14 15.42
C ALA A 526 22.72 22.69 13.97
N PRO A 527 21.84 22.23 13.07
CA PRO A 527 21.80 22.67 11.68
C PRO A 527 21.18 24.07 11.56
N ASN A 528 21.39 24.73 10.43
CA ASN A 528 20.75 26.00 10.13
C ASN A 528 19.29 25.80 9.65
N ALA A 529 18.47 25.18 10.50
CA ALA A 529 17.06 24.88 10.25
C ALA A 529 16.19 25.45 11.38
N SER A 530 15.01 25.95 11.04
CA SER A 530 14.05 26.54 12.00
C SER A 530 12.75 25.75 12.02
N ASN A 531 12.54 24.93 13.04
CA ASN A 531 11.29 24.19 13.23
C ASN A 531 10.19 25.10 13.79
N LEU A 532 10.51 26.07 14.65
CA LEU A 532 9.56 27.05 15.18
C LEU A 532 10.15 28.44 15.11
N ASN A 533 9.34 29.45 14.80
CA ASN A 533 9.72 30.86 14.82
C ASN A 533 8.74 31.64 15.70
N TRP A 534 9.23 32.46 16.63
CA TRP A 534 8.39 33.22 17.56
C TRP A 534 8.86 34.66 17.75
N THR A 535 7.95 35.47 18.29
CA THR A 535 8.23 36.77 18.88
C THR A 535 8.20 36.66 20.41
N ALA A 536 8.78 37.63 21.12
CA ALA A 536 8.73 37.66 22.59
C ALA A 536 7.29 37.55 23.12
N GLY A 537 7.11 36.79 24.19
CA GLY A 537 5.82 36.52 24.85
C GLY A 537 4.86 35.59 24.09
N ARG A 538 5.18 35.17 22.87
CA ARG A 538 4.26 34.39 22.03
C ARG A 538 4.49 32.89 22.16
N THR A 539 3.48 32.18 22.66
CA THR A 539 3.46 30.71 22.63
C THR A 539 3.13 30.22 21.22
N ILE A 540 3.93 29.31 20.67
CA ILE A 540 3.70 28.75 19.32
C ILE A 540 4.10 27.27 19.26
N PRO A 541 3.25 26.42 18.64
CA PRO A 541 3.58 25.03 18.37
C PRO A 541 3.95 24.80 16.90
N ASN A 542 4.65 23.69 16.64
CA ASN A 542 4.76 23.07 15.31
C ASN A 542 4.97 21.56 15.49
N LEU A 543 4.47 20.77 14.55
CA LEU A 543 4.80 19.35 14.49
C LEU A 543 6.25 19.16 14.01
N VAL A 544 6.95 18.18 14.55
CA VAL A 544 8.27 17.77 14.09
C VAL A 544 8.30 16.26 13.92
N THR A 545 8.97 15.79 12.86
CA THR A 545 9.39 14.40 12.70
C THR A 545 10.89 14.40 12.54
N LEU A 546 11.61 13.64 13.35
CA LEU A 546 13.08 13.62 13.28
C LEU A 546 13.68 12.26 13.65
N PRO A 547 14.89 11.94 13.16
CA PRO A 547 15.61 10.75 13.56
C PRO A 547 15.90 10.73 15.06
N VAL A 548 15.84 9.55 15.65
CA VAL A 548 16.29 9.29 17.02
C VAL A 548 17.72 8.76 16.98
N LYS A 549 18.60 9.36 17.79
CA LYS A 549 20.00 8.94 17.92
C LYS A 549 20.35 8.77 19.39
N ASP A 550 20.99 7.64 19.73
CA ASP A 550 21.28 7.25 21.12
C ASP A 550 20.06 7.27 22.05
N GLY A 551 18.87 7.00 21.49
CA GLY A 551 17.59 7.04 22.21
C GLY A 551 17.10 8.45 22.58
N LYS A 552 17.70 9.50 22.02
CA LYS A 552 17.44 10.91 22.34
C LYS A 552 17.23 11.78 21.10
N VAL A 553 16.72 12.97 21.35
CA VAL A 553 16.70 14.11 20.44
C VAL A 553 17.15 15.39 21.16
N SER A 554 17.62 16.39 20.43
CA SER A 554 18.12 17.65 20.99
C SER A 554 17.32 18.85 20.49
N PHE A 555 17.14 19.85 21.37
CA PHE A 555 16.44 21.10 21.09
C PHE A 555 17.37 22.28 21.37
N TYR A 556 17.62 23.12 20.37
CA TYR A 556 18.48 24.29 20.48
C TYR A 556 17.67 25.58 20.41
N ASN A 557 17.74 26.38 21.47
CA ASN A 557 17.15 27.71 21.56
C ASN A 557 18.04 28.74 20.86
N ALA A 558 17.72 29.07 19.62
CA ALA A 558 18.43 30.10 18.84
C ALA A 558 17.83 31.50 19.09
N SER A 559 17.82 31.93 20.36
CA SER A 559 17.40 33.27 20.76
C SER A 559 18.32 33.85 21.83
N GLY A 560 18.26 35.18 21.98
CA GLY A 560 19.00 35.92 23.01
C GLY A 560 18.39 35.84 24.42
N GLY A 561 17.23 35.20 24.58
CA GLY A 561 16.50 35.08 25.85
C GLY A 561 16.21 33.63 26.22
N THR A 562 15.63 33.41 27.40
CA THR A 562 15.21 32.05 27.80
C THR A 562 13.86 31.69 27.20
N VAL A 563 13.62 30.38 27.05
CA VAL A 563 12.33 29.82 26.62
C VAL A 563 11.97 28.60 27.45
N HIS A 564 10.68 28.29 27.55
CA HIS A 564 10.22 26.97 27.99
C HIS A 564 9.78 26.14 26.79
N LEU A 565 10.11 24.85 26.82
CA LEU A 565 9.74 23.87 25.81
C LEU A 565 8.78 22.83 26.38
N ILE A 566 7.84 22.44 25.52
CA ILE A 566 6.90 21.34 25.71
C ILE A 566 6.99 20.43 24.48
N ALA A 567 6.95 19.12 24.66
CA ALA A 567 6.82 18.17 23.56
C ALA A 567 5.82 17.05 23.90
N ASP A 568 4.84 16.87 23.01
CA ASP A 568 3.82 15.83 23.07
C ASP A 568 4.02 14.85 21.90
N LEU A 569 4.21 13.57 22.20
CA LEU A 569 4.34 12.50 21.21
C LEU A 569 3.03 12.30 20.46
N ALA A 570 3.11 12.19 19.13
CA ALA A 570 2.02 11.74 18.25
C ALA A 570 2.24 10.31 17.73
N GLY A 571 3.50 9.86 17.69
CA GLY A 571 3.88 8.47 17.42
C GLY A 571 5.36 8.31 17.12
N TYR A 572 5.79 7.09 16.80
CA TYR A 572 7.20 6.76 16.55
C TYR A 572 7.34 5.68 15.47
N TYR A 573 8.56 5.51 14.94
CA TYR A 573 8.86 4.57 13.86
C TYR A 573 9.81 3.46 14.32
N THR A 574 9.51 2.22 13.95
CA THR A 574 10.38 1.05 14.15
C THR A 574 10.25 0.05 13.00
N ALA A 575 11.17 -0.91 12.91
CA ALA A 575 11.07 -2.01 11.95
C ALA A 575 9.93 -2.99 12.27
N ALA A 576 9.47 -3.01 13.53
CA ALA A 576 8.41 -3.89 14.00
C ALA A 576 7.02 -3.23 14.01
N GLY A 577 6.87 -2.05 13.41
CA GLY A 577 5.54 -1.48 13.16
C GLY A 577 4.74 -2.37 12.22
N LYS A 578 3.43 -2.12 12.15
CA LYS A 578 2.51 -2.91 11.33
C LYS A 578 1.60 -2.04 10.47
N VAL A 579 1.86 -0.75 10.46
CA VAL A 579 0.99 0.25 9.86
C VAL A 579 1.83 1.06 8.88
N SER A 580 1.36 1.09 7.65
CA SER A 580 2.01 1.77 6.54
C SER A 580 1.27 3.05 6.18
N TYR A 581 2.01 4.00 5.62
CA TYR A 581 1.48 5.31 5.25
C TYR A 581 0.92 5.26 3.85
N ARG A 582 -0.30 5.76 3.70
CA ARG A 582 -0.96 5.95 2.41
C ARG A 582 -0.99 7.43 2.09
N PRO A 583 -0.09 7.90 1.19
CA PRO A 583 -0.07 9.30 0.80
C PRO A 583 -1.29 9.58 -0.09
N VAL A 584 -2.19 10.43 0.39
CA VAL A 584 -3.37 10.88 -0.34
C VAL A 584 -3.57 12.37 -0.16
N GLY A 585 -4.32 12.99 -1.07
CA GLY A 585 -4.65 14.41 -0.97
C GLY A 585 -3.55 15.36 -1.45
N PRO A 586 -3.65 16.66 -1.09
CA PRO A 586 -4.52 17.17 -0.03
C PRO A 586 -6.01 17.17 -0.36
N TRP A 587 -6.85 16.73 0.58
CA TRP A 587 -8.31 16.72 0.45
C TRP A 587 -8.97 17.40 1.63
N ARG A 588 -10.00 18.23 1.39
CA ARG A 588 -10.76 18.87 2.46
C ARG A 588 -11.62 17.87 3.20
N LEU A 589 -11.33 17.65 4.48
CA LEU A 589 -12.16 16.81 5.36
C LEU A 589 -13.32 17.62 5.95
N ILE A 590 -13.05 18.86 6.36
CA ILE A 590 -14.06 19.77 6.93
C ILE A 590 -13.71 21.23 6.68
N ASP A 591 -14.72 22.03 6.33
CA ASP A 591 -14.74 23.47 6.57
C ASP A 591 -15.98 23.80 7.41
N THR A 592 -15.78 24.15 8.67
CA THR A 592 -16.90 24.44 9.58
C THR A 592 -17.74 25.66 9.16
N ARG A 593 -17.29 26.46 8.19
CA ARG A 593 -18.04 27.59 7.62
C ARG A 593 -19.04 27.13 6.55
N GLU A 594 -18.92 25.90 6.09
CA GLU A 594 -19.75 25.32 5.04
C GLU A 594 -20.66 24.23 5.60
N TYR A 595 -21.72 23.92 4.85
CA TYR A 595 -22.56 22.76 5.14
C TYR A 595 -21.85 21.49 4.65
N ILE A 596 -21.76 20.47 5.50
CA ILE A 596 -21.03 19.24 5.22
C ILE A 596 -21.98 18.05 5.27
N ARG A 597 -21.81 17.14 4.31
CA ARG A 597 -22.54 15.88 4.23
C ARG A 597 -21.53 14.74 4.11
N TRP A 598 -21.49 13.89 5.11
CA TRP A 598 -20.91 12.56 5.06
C TRP A 598 -22.00 11.54 4.68
N GLU A 599 -21.63 10.30 4.36
CA GLU A 599 -22.62 9.28 3.93
C GLU A 599 -23.75 9.08 4.96
N ASP A 600 -23.40 9.00 6.25
CA ASP A 600 -24.33 8.73 7.34
C ASP A 600 -24.57 9.92 8.30
N SER A 601 -24.01 11.09 8.02
CA SER A 601 -24.17 12.26 8.88
C SER A 601 -24.09 13.57 8.14
N GLU A 602 -24.79 14.57 8.64
CA GLU A 602 -24.83 15.92 8.09
C GLU A 602 -24.51 16.92 9.19
N ARG A 603 -23.75 17.95 8.85
CA ARG A 603 -23.45 19.07 9.73
C ARG A 603 -23.73 20.39 9.02
N PRO A 604 -24.66 21.20 9.56
CA PRO A 604 -24.80 22.59 9.14
C PRO A 604 -23.52 23.41 9.43
N ALA A 605 -23.28 24.43 8.61
CA ALA A 605 -22.27 25.43 8.89
C ALA A 605 -22.43 25.98 10.32
N GLY A 606 -21.32 26.07 11.06
CA GLY A 606 -21.33 26.50 12.45
C GLY A 606 -19.98 26.35 13.14
N THR A 607 -19.72 27.24 14.09
CA THR A 607 -18.46 27.29 14.86
C THR A 607 -18.28 26.09 15.79
N VAL A 608 -17.04 25.88 16.22
CA VAL A 608 -16.73 25.06 17.41
C VAL A 608 -16.93 25.96 18.64
N PRO A 609 -17.81 25.62 19.59
CA PRO A 609 -18.10 26.46 20.75
C PRO A 609 -16.88 26.71 21.64
N ALA A 610 -16.93 27.78 22.44
CA ALA A 610 -15.98 28.02 23.52
C ALA A 610 -15.95 26.82 24.48
N TRP A 611 -14.76 26.32 24.82
CA TRP A 611 -14.57 25.12 25.65
C TRP A 611 -15.32 23.88 25.14
N GLY A 612 -15.68 23.85 23.85
CA GLY A 612 -16.43 22.78 23.21
C GLY A 612 -15.52 21.84 22.43
N THR A 613 -16.01 20.62 22.23
CA THR A 613 -15.40 19.61 21.36
C THR A 613 -16.22 19.48 20.08
N LEU A 614 -15.51 19.31 18.97
CA LEU A 614 -16.05 18.83 17.72
C LEU A 614 -15.48 17.44 17.41
N ASP A 615 -16.36 16.46 17.22
CA ASP A 615 -16.01 15.13 16.73
C ASP A 615 -16.23 15.04 15.22
N ILE A 616 -15.30 14.39 14.53
CA ILE A 616 -15.31 14.25 13.07
C ILE A 616 -15.15 12.78 12.68
N PRO A 617 -16.06 12.23 11.86
CA PRO A 617 -15.86 10.91 11.26
C PRO A 617 -14.75 10.97 10.22
N VAL A 618 -13.88 9.96 10.24
CA VAL A 618 -12.77 9.82 9.30
C VAL A 618 -13.25 9.32 7.92
N GLY A 619 -14.47 8.80 7.85
CA GLY A 619 -15.04 8.15 6.66
C GLY A 619 -14.66 6.66 6.57
N ASP A 620 -15.03 6.02 5.46
CA ASP A 620 -14.82 4.59 5.22
C ASP A 620 -13.37 4.27 4.79
N ILE A 621 -12.40 4.66 5.62
CA ILE A 621 -11.01 4.22 5.47
C ILE A 621 -10.82 2.94 6.29
N PRO A 622 -10.73 1.75 5.67
CA PRO A 622 -10.62 0.49 6.39
C PRO A 622 -9.32 0.47 7.21
N ASN A 623 -9.41 -0.03 8.45
CA ASN A 623 -8.23 -0.30 9.29
C ASN A 623 -7.31 0.90 9.53
N VAL A 624 -7.85 2.13 9.46
CA VAL A 624 -7.11 3.36 9.76
C VAL A 624 -6.74 3.44 11.24
N THR A 625 -5.52 3.89 11.52
CA THR A 625 -4.98 4.02 12.89
C THR A 625 -4.55 5.43 13.23
N ALA A 626 -4.17 6.24 12.24
CA ALA A 626 -3.86 7.66 12.43
C ALA A 626 -4.04 8.45 11.13
N LEU A 627 -4.33 9.73 11.26
CA LEU A 627 -4.40 10.68 10.15
C LEU A 627 -3.25 11.68 10.21
N THR A 628 -2.75 12.08 9.04
CA THR A 628 -1.89 13.25 8.86
C THR A 628 -2.72 14.37 8.27
N LEU A 629 -2.98 15.39 9.08
CA LEU A 629 -3.86 16.51 8.77
C LEU A 629 -3.07 17.81 8.69
N ASN A 630 -3.53 18.77 7.91
CA ASN A 630 -3.25 20.17 8.17
C ASN A 630 -4.51 20.80 8.76
N VAL A 631 -4.40 21.30 9.99
CA VAL A 631 -5.53 21.88 10.74
C VAL A 631 -5.33 23.37 10.79
N THR A 632 -6.34 24.13 10.38
CA THR A 632 -6.32 25.60 10.38
C THR A 632 -7.42 26.12 11.27
N VAL A 633 -7.05 26.89 12.30
CA VAL A 633 -8.00 27.72 13.06
C VAL A 633 -8.18 29.03 12.29
N THR A 634 -9.42 29.46 12.11
CA THR A 634 -9.75 30.76 11.52
C THR A 634 -10.86 31.45 12.29
N GLU A 635 -10.84 32.78 12.29
CA GLU A 635 -11.81 33.63 12.99
C GLU A 635 -12.03 33.29 14.48
N PRO A 636 -10.96 33.00 15.27
CA PRO A 636 -11.13 32.74 16.69
C PRO A 636 -11.57 34.02 17.42
N GLY A 637 -12.61 33.91 18.27
CA GLY A 637 -13.12 35.06 19.03
C GLY A 637 -12.30 35.44 20.28
N ALA A 638 -11.35 34.58 20.70
CA ALA A 638 -10.53 34.75 21.89
C ALA A 638 -9.16 34.09 21.67
N GLU A 639 -8.17 34.49 22.48
CA GLU A 639 -6.92 33.75 22.58
C GLU A 639 -7.17 32.37 23.19
N GLY A 640 -6.43 31.37 22.69
CA GLY A 640 -6.46 30.03 23.25
C GLY A 640 -5.63 29.05 22.43
N HIS A 641 -5.96 27.77 22.58
CA HIS A 641 -5.35 26.71 21.81
C HIS A 641 -6.37 25.68 21.34
N LEU A 642 -5.98 24.93 20.30
CA LEU A 642 -6.72 23.78 19.81
C LEU A 642 -5.96 22.50 20.19
N THR A 643 -6.70 21.53 20.70
CA THR A 643 -6.20 20.18 20.94
C THR A 643 -6.89 19.21 20.00
N VAL A 644 -6.11 18.39 19.29
CA VAL A 644 -6.59 17.33 18.41
C VAL A 644 -6.16 15.99 18.99
N TYR A 645 -7.12 15.09 19.20
CA TYR A 645 -6.88 13.86 19.98
C TYR A 645 -7.83 12.73 19.57
N PRO A 646 -7.53 11.47 19.97
CA PRO A 646 -8.38 10.33 19.67
C PRO A 646 -9.78 10.48 20.29
N HIS A 647 -10.80 10.08 19.53
CA HIS A 647 -12.18 10.24 19.97
C HIS A 647 -12.51 9.51 21.29
N GLY A 648 -13.36 10.14 22.09
CA GLY A 648 -13.87 9.60 23.36
C GLY A 648 -12.87 9.60 24.51
N ASP A 649 -11.63 10.06 24.31
CA ASP A 649 -10.68 10.30 25.39
C ASP A 649 -11.00 11.64 26.09
N ALA A 650 -10.49 11.83 27.31
CA ALA A 650 -10.51 13.14 27.94
C ALA A 650 -9.55 14.07 27.20
N ALA A 651 -9.97 15.30 26.89
CA ALA A 651 -9.13 16.27 26.19
C ALA A 651 -7.80 16.45 26.95
N PRO A 652 -6.66 16.07 26.34
CA PRO A 652 -5.36 16.14 26.97
C PRO A 652 -4.89 17.60 27.02
N ASN A 653 -3.99 17.92 27.94
CA ASN A 653 -3.36 19.25 28.01
C ASN A 653 -2.25 19.40 26.94
N ALA A 654 -2.59 19.20 25.66
CA ALA A 654 -1.69 19.33 24.52
C ALA A 654 -2.17 20.46 23.60
N SER A 655 -1.24 21.26 23.05
CA SER A 655 -1.57 22.43 22.22
C SER A 655 -1.06 22.22 20.79
N ASN A 656 -1.93 21.70 19.91
CA ASN A 656 -1.59 21.55 18.50
C ASN A 656 -1.56 22.89 17.76
N LEU A 657 -2.39 23.85 18.15
CA LEU A 657 -2.34 25.22 17.64
C LEU A 657 -2.52 26.22 18.78
N ASN A 658 -1.78 27.32 18.76
CA ASN A 658 -2.01 28.47 19.62
C ASN A 658 -2.36 29.67 18.76
N PHE A 659 -3.44 30.37 19.09
CA PHE A 659 -4.00 31.44 18.27
C PHE A 659 -4.40 32.66 19.09
N LEU A 660 -4.30 33.83 18.46
CA LEU A 660 -4.83 35.10 18.96
C LEU A 660 -6.19 35.41 18.30
N PRO A 661 -7.03 36.29 18.90
CA PRO A 661 -8.30 36.67 18.31
C PRO A 661 -8.14 37.16 16.86
N GLY A 662 -9.00 36.67 15.96
CA GLY A 662 -9.00 37.02 14.54
C GLY A 662 -7.87 36.42 13.70
N GLU A 663 -6.97 35.62 14.28
CA GLU A 663 -5.88 34.99 13.54
C GLU A 663 -6.35 33.79 12.70
N THR A 664 -5.75 33.63 11.51
CA THR A 664 -5.81 32.38 10.74
C THR A 664 -4.46 31.70 10.82
N ILE A 665 -4.38 30.54 11.48
CA ILE A 665 -3.12 29.83 11.71
C ILE A 665 -3.26 28.32 11.49
N PRO A 666 -2.37 27.70 10.68
CA PRO A 666 -2.32 26.27 10.49
C PRO A 666 -1.22 25.59 11.32
N ASN A 667 -1.38 24.29 11.57
CA ASN A 667 -0.30 23.38 11.94
C ASN A 667 -0.60 21.99 11.36
N GLN A 668 0.43 21.26 10.93
CA GLN A 668 0.27 19.84 10.63
C GLN A 668 0.06 19.05 11.93
N VAL A 669 -0.83 18.07 11.90
CA VAL A 669 -1.20 17.25 13.05
C VAL A 669 -1.19 15.79 12.63
N VAL A 670 -0.54 14.94 13.41
CA VAL A 670 -0.72 13.49 13.34
C VAL A 670 -1.54 13.06 14.56
N VAL A 671 -2.69 12.43 14.33
CA VAL A 671 -3.63 12.06 15.40
C VAL A 671 -4.07 10.60 15.24
N PRO A 672 -4.02 9.77 16.30
CA PRO A 672 -4.60 8.43 16.25
C PRO A 672 -6.12 8.47 16.07
N VAL A 673 -6.64 7.53 15.29
CA VAL A 673 -8.08 7.35 15.08
C VAL A 673 -8.62 6.34 16.08
N LYS A 674 -9.78 6.64 16.66
CA LYS A 674 -10.47 5.74 17.59
C LYS A 674 -11.95 5.71 17.27
N ASP A 675 -12.52 4.52 17.20
CA ASP A 675 -13.93 4.29 16.84
C ASP A 675 -14.36 4.98 15.52
N GLY A 676 -13.43 5.08 14.55
CA GLY A 676 -13.65 5.74 13.25
C GLY A 676 -13.72 7.27 13.31
N MET A 677 -13.37 7.88 14.45
CA MET A 677 -13.49 9.33 14.68
C MET A 677 -12.21 9.93 15.28
N ILE A 678 -12.13 11.27 15.19
CA ILE A 678 -11.16 12.12 15.88
C ILE A 678 -11.87 13.32 16.51
N SER A 679 -11.27 13.92 17.54
CA SER A 679 -11.85 15.03 18.30
C SER A 679 -10.98 16.29 18.25
N PHE A 680 -11.64 17.45 18.18
CA PHE A 680 -11.05 18.78 18.19
C PHE A 680 -11.62 19.58 19.36
N TYR A 681 -10.80 19.89 20.37
CA TYR A 681 -11.20 20.68 21.53
C TYR A 681 -10.74 22.12 21.41
N ASN A 682 -11.69 23.06 21.47
CA ASN A 682 -11.44 24.49 21.51
C ASN A 682 -11.22 24.96 22.96
N ALA A 683 -9.96 25.06 23.37
CA ALA A 683 -9.58 25.58 24.69
C ALA A 683 -9.47 27.12 24.67
N SER A 684 -10.56 27.80 24.35
CA SER A 684 -10.65 29.26 24.38
C SER A 684 -12.01 29.74 24.89
N GLY A 685 -12.04 31.01 25.32
CA GLY A 685 -13.24 31.67 25.85
C GLY A 685 -14.28 32.08 24.81
N ALA A 686 -14.08 31.77 23.51
CA ALA A 686 -15.00 32.13 22.44
C ALA A 686 -15.04 31.06 21.33
N PRO A 687 -16.07 31.06 20.47
CA PRO A 687 -16.12 30.15 19.34
C PRO A 687 -15.04 30.43 18.29
N LEU A 688 -14.75 29.42 17.46
CA LEU A 688 -13.83 29.52 16.32
C LEU A 688 -14.31 28.68 15.13
N HIS A 689 -13.72 28.89 13.96
CA HIS A 689 -13.88 28.02 12.80
C HIS A 689 -12.63 27.15 12.57
N LEU A 690 -12.85 25.95 12.05
CA LEU A 690 -11.82 25.03 11.61
C LEU A 690 -11.93 24.76 10.10
N VAL A 691 -10.77 24.71 9.45
CA VAL A 691 -10.56 24.11 8.12
C VAL A 691 -9.55 22.99 8.29
N VAL A 692 -9.90 21.77 7.88
CA VAL A 692 -9.03 20.60 8.03
C VAL A 692 -8.89 19.91 6.69
N ASP A 693 -7.64 19.74 6.27
CA ASP A 693 -7.27 19.05 5.05
C ASP A 693 -6.46 17.78 5.40
N LEU A 694 -6.76 16.66 4.75
CA LEU A 694 -6.09 15.37 4.87
C LEU A 694 -4.93 15.27 3.88
N PHE A 695 -3.74 14.95 4.36
CA PHE A 695 -2.51 14.79 3.56
C PHE A 695 -2.00 13.33 3.51
N GLY A 696 -2.70 12.42 4.17
CA GLY A 696 -2.41 10.99 4.18
C GLY A 696 -2.86 10.33 5.48
N TYR A 697 -2.85 9.00 5.51
CA TYR A 697 -3.28 8.24 6.67
C TYR A 697 -2.42 6.99 6.88
N GLN A 698 -2.46 6.47 8.09
CA GLN A 698 -1.73 5.29 8.52
C GLN A 698 -2.73 4.14 8.69
N ALA A 699 -2.58 3.05 7.94
CA ALA A 699 -3.48 1.90 7.99
C ALA A 699 -2.72 0.56 7.95
N TYR A 700 -3.38 -0.52 8.38
CA TYR A 700 -2.86 -1.88 8.28
C TYR A 700 -2.79 -2.38 6.84
#